data_AF-A0A1F8LZ42-F1
#
_entry.id   AF-A0A1F8LZ42-F1
#
_cell.length_a   1.000
_cell.length_b   1.000
_cell.length_c   1.000
_cell.angle_alpha   90.00
_cell.angle_beta   90.00
_cell.angle_gamma   90.00
#
_symmetry.space_group_name_H-M   'P 1'
#
loop_
_entity.id
_entity.type
_entity.pdbx_description
1 polymer ?
#
loop_
_entity_poly.entity_id
_entity_poly.type
_entity_poly.pdbx_seq_one_letter_code
_entity_poly.pdbx_strand_id
1 'polypeptide(L)'
;MAEGDHALFNGDYDTAITEYTTAFTTSNDPAIRAAALLGQGRYHYLTGVYSNALNEFRAVITDYPDSSQVADAYYFLGETFILLDRFTEAADAFTSYLTARPGTLDAFINERRGDALSAAGDISGALTAYTMAVQSPRLPTNFSLELKLAQTYVSTGDYITAMVVYDDIFDRTSSDNIKAQVDYARGKMFTALGQTEQATTAYVDAVFNYPKAYYSYLGLIELVNGGYPVDELQRGLVDYYAGYDALINGDYGSAMERYVVALDAFVRYLSTSPGDPATALYYKGLILRDKEDLPGAISLWDAVIQGDSTSPVWDDAWEQKAYTQWAYQGDYAAGEKTLLDFIASAPTHPRAAEFLFDAGRVAERDGRLLEAAQYWQQIPAAYPNSEYVFRSLFLSAICHFRLADYASAQSVFMQAQAIAISPAERSGAYFWIGKTQAAQDDVTSAQATWQQAATIDPTGYYSERSRALLNNRSPFTPPEVIDLGTDHQSELRRAELWMLSTFNYPSTTDFSIPGLMASDPRFIRGQELWHLGLADQAEAEFNDLRESMLNDPLVSYRLAVFLSDLGMYRQAILSARQVLDLAGLDDAGTLTAPVLFSHIRFGAYFPDLVVPIAQKYGFHPLFVWSTLRQESLFDPSIQSSAGALGLMQIMPATGSEIFSRLGWPDDYTQTDLLRPDVNLAFGLDYLADQRDYLGGDLYAALAAYNGGPGNAASWQSLAHGDPDLFVEIVRFDETRKYLMGIYEIFTIYSRLYARVP
;
A
#
# COMPACT_ATOMS: atom_id res chain seq x y z
N MET A 1 -21.80 -25.60 -6.76
CA MET A 1 -21.66 -24.24 -7.33
C MET A 1 -21.10 -23.29 -6.31
N ALA A 2 -21.86 -22.86 -5.29
CA ALA A 2 -21.37 -21.93 -4.27
C ALA A 2 -20.06 -22.39 -3.59
N GLU A 3 -19.94 -23.68 -3.25
CA GLU A 3 -18.70 -24.26 -2.69
C GLU A 3 -17.52 -24.18 -3.67
N GLY A 4 -17.77 -24.39 -4.97
CA GLY A 4 -16.76 -24.27 -6.03
C GLY A 4 -16.32 -22.81 -6.26
N ASP A 5 -17.27 -21.87 -6.26
CA ASP A 5 -16.99 -20.44 -6.40
C ASP A 5 -16.22 -19.90 -5.19
N HIS A 6 -16.58 -20.35 -3.99
CA HIS A 6 -15.86 -20.04 -2.74
C HIS A 6 -14.44 -20.60 -2.75
N ALA A 7 -14.25 -21.86 -3.17
CA ALA A 7 -12.92 -22.45 -3.31
C ALA A 7 -12.07 -21.71 -4.35
N LEU A 8 -12.67 -21.34 -5.49
CA LEU A 8 -11.98 -20.56 -6.53
C LEU A 8 -11.55 -19.18 -6.01
N PHE A 9 -12.42 -18.50 -5.26
CA PHE A 9 -12.13 -17.22 -4.60
C PHE A 9 -10.98 -17.35 -3.59
N ASN A 10 -10.96 -18.44 -2.83
CA ASN A 10 -9.88 -18.75 -1.87
C ASN A 10 -8.56 -19.16 -2.53
N GLY A 11 -8.54 -19.38 -3.85
CA GLY A 11 -7.37 -19.91 -4.56
C GLY A 11 -7.17 -21.43 -4.44
N ASP A 12 -8.12 -22.14 -3.79
CA ASP A 12 -8.15 -23.61 -3.69
C ASP A 12 -8.73 -24.22 -4.98
N TYR A 13 -7.86 -24.26 -5.99
CA TYR A 13 -8.22 -24.69 -7.33
C TYR A 13 -8.58 -26.18 -7.41
N ASP A 14 -8.02 -27.02 -6.55
CA ASP A 14 -8.30 -28.46 -6.49
C ASP A 14 -9.73 -28.74 -6.00
N THR A 15 -10.16 -28.04 -4.95
CA THR A 15 -11.54 -28.12 -4.48
C THR A 15 -12.50 -27.50 -5.51
N ALA A 16 -12.14 -26.36 -6.11
CA ALA A 16 -12.99 -25.69 -7.09
C ALA A 16 -13.33 -26.59 -8.29
N ILE A 17 -12.33 -27.20 -8.93
CA ILE A 17 -12.56 -28.07 -10.10
C ILE A 17 -13.36 -29.33 -9.75
N THR A 18 -13.15 -29.87 -8.54
CA THR A 18 -13.89 -31.04 -8.03
C THR A 18 -15.38 -30.71 -7.87
N GLU A 19 -15.69 -29.54 -7.28
CA GLU A 19 -17.07 -29.10 -7.08
C GLU A 19 -17.79 -28.77 -8.39
N TYR A 20 -17.12 -28.09 -9.32
CA TYR A 20 -17.72 -27.82 -10.63
C TYR A 20 -17.98 -29.12 -11.42
N THR A 21 -17.05 -30.07 -11.39
CA THR A 21 -17.22 -31.38 -12.05
C THR A 21 -18.37 -32.17 -11.44
N THR A 22 -18.50 -32.15 -10.11
CA THR A 22 -19.61 -32.80 -9.40
C THR A 22 -20.94 -32.14 -9.75
N ALA A 23 -21.01 -30.81 -9.77
CA ALA A 23 -22.22 -30.08 -10.15
C ALA A 23 -22.65 -30.38 -11.60
N PHE A 24 -21.70 -30.46 -12.54
CA PHE A 24 -21.98 -30.76 -13.94
C PHE A 24 -22.49 -32.20 -14.16
N THR A 25 -21.92 -33.17 -13.44
CA THR A 25 -22.22 -34.60 -13.62
C THR A 25 -23.47 -35.07 -12.89
N THR A 26 -23.80 -34.44 -11.75
CA THR A 26 -24.91 -34.86 -10.89
C THR A 26 -26.22 -34.10 -11.15
N SER A 27 -26.14 -32.86 -11.65
CA SER A 27 -27.31 -32.05 -11.95
C SER A 27 -27.82 -32.26 -13.37
N ASN A 28 -29.14 -32.31 -13.54
CA ASN A 28 -29.80 -32.27 -14.85
C ASN A 28 -30.33 -30.87 -15.19
N ASP A 29 -30.21 -29.89 -14.28
CA ASP A 29 -30.65 -28.52 -14.52
C ASP A 29 -29.71 -27.83 -15.52
N PRO A 30 -30.20 -27.36 -16.68
CA PRO A 30 -29.39 -26.68 -17.68
C PRO A 30 -28.64 -25.45 -17.12
N ALA A 31 -29.23 -24.70 -16.18
CA ALA A 31 -28.60 -23.53 -15.61
C ALA A 31 -27.39 -23.91 -14.73
N ILE A 32 -27.53 -24.95 -13.92
CA ILE A 32 -26.44 -25.47 -13.08
C ILE A 32 -25.32 -26.04 -13.95
N ARG A 33 -25.67 -26.79 -15.01
CA ARG A 33 -24.67 -27.37 -15.92
C ARG A 33 -23.90 -26.30 -16.69
N ALA A 34 -24.58 -25.25 -17.17
CA ALA A 34 -23.92 -24.12 -17.81
C ALA A 34 -22.99 -23.36 -16.85
N ALA A 35 -23.43 -23.11 -15.62
CA ALA A 35 -22.60 -22.46 -14.61
C ALA A 35 -21.40 -23.32 -14.19
N ALA A 36 -21.58 -24.64 -14.09
CA ALA A 36 -20.49 -25.57 -13.83
C ALA A 36 -19.45 -25.58 -14.96
N LEU A 37 -19.87 -25.59 -16.23
CA LEU A 37 -18.95 -25.47 -17.38
C LEU A 37 -18.20 -24.13 -17.37
N LEU A 38 -18.88 -23.02 -17.07
CA LEU A 38 -18.22 -21.72 -16.92
C LEU A 38 -17.15 -21.78 -15.81
N GLY A 39 -17.48 -22.37 -14.66
CA GLY A 39 -16.53 -22.57 -13.55
C GLY A 39 -15.32 -23.43 -13.93
N GLN A 40 -15.53 -24.54 -14.62
CA GLN A 40 -14.46 -25.39 -15.17
C GLN A 40 -13.57 -24.62 -16.16
N GLY A 41 -14.19 -23.85 -17.07
CA GLY A 41 -13.46 -23.02 -18.01
C GLY A 41 -12.63 -21.94 -17.32
N ARG A 42 -13.16 -21.29 -16.27
CA ARG A 42 -12.44 -20.32 -15.43
C ARG A 42 -11.25 -20.95 -14.72
N TYR A 43 -11.42 -22.14 -14.14
CA TYR A 43 -10.31 -22.91 -13.56
C TYR A 43 -9.21 -23.16 -14.59
N HIS A 44 -9.56 -23.67 -15.77
CA HIS A 44 -8.58 -23.93 -16.84
C HIS A 44 -7.94 -22.66 -17.38
N TYR A 45 -8.67 -21.54 -17.44
CA TYR A 45 -8.14 -20.24 -17.80
C TYR A 45 -7.08 -19.76 -16.79
N LEU A 46 -7.39 -19.83 -15.49
CA LEU A 46 -6.48 -19.41 -14.41
C LEU A 46 -5.25 -20.31 -14.27
N THR A 47 -5.38 -21.60 -14.60
CA THR A 47 -4.28 -22.58 -14.55
C THR A 47 -3.52 -22.72 -15.88
N GLY A 48 -3.79 -21.86 -16.86
CA GLY A 48 -3.06 -21.84 -18.14
C GLY A 48 -3.40 -22.97 -19.12
N VAL A 49 -4.41 -23.79 -18.83
CA VAL A 49 -4.89 -24.89 -19.69
C VAL A 49 -5.89 -24.36 -20.73
N TYR A 50 -5.43 -23.41 -21.55
CA TYR A 50 -6.29 -22.62 -22.44
C TYR A 50 -7.07 -23.45 -23.48
N SER A 51 -6.55 -24.60 -23.91
CA SER A 51 -7.26 -25.49 -24.84
C SER A 51 -8.56 -26.02 -24.26
N ASN A 52 -8.55 -26.36 -22.97
CA ASN A 52 -9.73 -26.84 -22.28
C ASN A 52 -10.67 -25.66 -22.07
N ALA A 53 -10.17 -24.55 -21.53
CA ALA A 53 -10.96 -23.35 -21.28
C ALA A 53 -11.78 -22.92 -22.51
N LEU A 54 -11.16 -22.89 -23.70
CA LEU A 54 -11.87 -22.62 -24.96
C LEU A 54 -13.01 -23.60 -25.26
N ASN A 55 -12.82 -24.89 -24.98
CA ASN A 55 -13.84 -25.92 -25.19
C ASN A 55 -15.01 -25.75 -24.22
N GLU A 56 -14.74 -25.52 -22.93
CA GLU A 56 -15.81 -25.33 -21.94
C GLU A 56 -16.61 -24.05 -22.20
N PHE A 57 -15.96 -22.92 -22.48
CA PHE A 57 -16.68 -21.68 -22.80
C PHE A 57 -17.50 -21.81 -24.09
N ARG A 58 -16.98 -22.49 -25.12
CA ARG A 58 -17.77 -22.80 -26.32
C ARG A 58 -18.97 -23.69 -26.01
N ALA A 59 -18.80 -24.70 -25.16
CA ALA A 59 -19.90 -25.58 -24.76
C ALA A 59 -21.01 -24.81 -24.02
N VAL A 60 -20.67 -23.82 -23.19
CA VAL A 60 -21.68 -22.93 -22.59
C VAL A 60 -22.51 -22.23 -23.69
N ILE A 61 -21.85 -21.69 -24.71
CA ILE A 61 -22.50 -20.94 -25.78
C ILE A 61 -23.33 -21.85 -26.71
N THR A 62 -22.81 -23.03 -27.07
CA THR A 62 -23.46 -23.91 -28.04
C THR A 62 -24.56 -24.76 -27.44
N ASP A 63 -24.33 -25.29 -26.24
CA ASP A 63 -25.20 -26.29 -25.63
C ASP A 63 -26.25 -25.64 -24.72
N TYR A 64 -25.98 -24.41 -24.25
CA TYR A 64 -26.84 -23.64 -23.34
C TYR A 64 -27.03 -22.18 -23.81
N PRO A 65 -27.50 -21.93 -25.06
CA PRO A 65 -27.56 -20.59 -25.63
C PRO A 65 -28.52 -19.62 -24.92
N ASP A 66 -29.48 -20.14 -24.13
CA ASP A 66 -30.42 -19.35 -23.34
C ASP A 66 -29.93 -19.09 -21.89
N SER A 67 -28.73 -19.56 -21.54
CA SER A 67 -28.16 -19.41 -20.19
C SER A 67 -27.72 -17.98 -19.90
N SER A 68 -27.85 -17.55 -18.65
CA SER A 68 -27.30 -16.26 -18.19
C SER A 68 -25.77 -16.18 -18.30
N GLN A 69 -25.11 -17.34 -18.43
CA GLN A 69 -23.65 -17.48 -18.48
C GLN A 69 -23.04 -17.25 -19.88
N VAL A 70 -23.87 -17.02 -20.90
CA VAL A 70 -23.40 -16.87 -22.29
C VAL A 70 -22.52 -15.64 -22.49
N ALA A 71 -22.88 -14.50 -21.88
CA ALA A 71 -22.06 -13.29 -21.98
C ALA A 71 -20.69 -13.50 -21.34
N ASP A 72 -20.65 -14.03 -20.12
CA ASP A 72 -19.43 -14.38 -19.38
C ASP A 72 -18.52 -15.33 -20.19
N ALA A 73 -19.10 -16.35 -20.83
CA ALA A 73 -18.36 -17.25 -21.70
C ALA A 73 -17.74 -16.52 -22.90
N TYR A 74 -18.43 -15.54 -23.50
CA TYR A 74 -17.84 -14.70 -24.56
C TYR A 74 -16.70 -13.82 -24.05
N TYR A 75 -16.84 -13.25 -22.85
CA TYR A 75 -15.77 -12.48 -22.22
C TYR A 75 -14.52 -13.35 -22.06
N PHE A 76 -14.63 -14.49 -21.38
CA PHE A 76 -13.47 -15.36 -21.14
C PHE A 76 -12.92 -15.99 -22.42
N LEU A 77 -13.74 -16.22 -23.46
CA LEU A 77 -13.23 -16.58 -24.78
C LEU A 77 -12.33 -15.47 -25.36
N GLY A 78 -12.76 -14.21 -25.26
CA GLY A 78 -11.98 -13.06 -25.68
C GLY A 78 -10.62 -12.98 -24.97
N GLU A 79 -10.63 -13.09 -23.65
CA GLU A 79 -9.41 -13.13 -22.82
C GLU A 79 -8.49 -14.29 -23.20
N THR A 80 -9.06 -15.50 -23.36
CA THR A 80 -8.29 -16.69 -23.71
C THR A 80 -7.69 -16.57 -25.12
N PHE A 81 -8.39 -15.94 -26.06
CA PHE A 81 -7.84 -15.68 -27.40
C PHE A 81 -6.72 -14.64 -27.38
N ILE A 82 -6.79 -13.62 -26.52
CA ILE A 82 -5.66 -12.67 -26.33
C ILE A 82 -4.40 -13.42 -25.88
N LEU A 83 -4.52 -14.31 -24.89
CA LEU A 83 -3.39 -15.11 -24.38
C LEU A 83 -2.80 -16.08 -25.41
N LEU A 84 -3.55 -16.38 -26.46
CA LEU A 84 -3.14 -17.24 -27.59
C LEU A 84 -2.74 -16.43 -28.84
N ASP A 85 -2.58 -15.11 -28.73
CA ASP A 85 -2.31 -14.17 -29.84
C ASP A 85 -3.33 -14.24 -31.00
N ARG A 86 -4.57 -14.66 -30.70
CA ARG A 86 -5.68 -14.81 -31.66
C ARG A 86 -6.59 -13.58 -31.64
N PHE A 87 -5.99 -12.44 -31.96
CA PHE A 87 -6.59 -11.13 -31.71
C PHE A 87 -7.89 -10.84 -32.50
N THR A 88 -8.03 -11.34 -33.73
CA THR A 88 -9.29 -11.20 -34.48
C THR A 88 -10.44 -11.95 -33.81
N GLU A 89 -10.20 -13.20 -33.40
CA GLU A 89 -11.22 -13.98 -32.69
C GLU A 89 -11.54 -13.41 -31.31
N ALA A 90 -10.55 -12.79 -30.63
CA ALA A 90 -10.79 -12.06 -29.40
C ALA A 90 -11.75 -10.88 -29.61
N ALA A 91 -11.52 -10.06 -30.65
CA ALA A 91 -12.39 -8.94 -30.99
C ALA A 91 -13.82 -9.39 -31.34
N ASP A 92 -13.97 -10.52 -32.04
CA ASP A 92 -15.29 -11.12 -32.36
C ASP A 92 -16.01 -11.62 -31.09
N ALA A 93 -15.27 -12.22 -30.15
CA ALA A 93 -15.82 -12.65 -28.88
C ALA A 93 -16.32 -11.46 -28.03
N PHE A 94 -15.54 -10.37 -27.93
CA PHE A 94 -15.99 -9.15 -27.25
C PHE A 94 -17.19 -8.48 -27.96
N THR A 95 -17.25 -8.53 -29.30
CA THR A 95 -18.43 -8.09 -30.06
C THR A 95 -19.67 -8.89 -29.67
N SER A 96 -19.50 -10.20 -29.49
CA SER A 96 -20.57 -11.12 -29.06
C SER A 96 -21.00 -10.86 -27.62
N TYR A 97 -20.06 -10.55 -26.72
CA TYR A 97 -20.35 -10.07 -25.37
C TYR A 97 -21.25 -8.83 -25.39
N LEU A 98 -20.87 -7.78 -26.14
CA LEU A 98 -21.63 -6.53 -26.23
C LEU A 98 -23.04 -6.75 -26.78
N THR A 99 -23.21 -7.77 -27.62
CA THR A 99 -24.54 -8.17 -28.14
C THR A 99 -25.37 -8.89 -27.08
N ALA A 100 -24.74 -9.77 -26.29
CA ALA A 100 -25.39 -10.55 -25.24
C ALA A 100 -25.73 -9.71 -23.99
N ARG A 101 -24.91 -8.71 -23.65
CA ARG A 101 -25.05 -7.87 -22.46
C ARG A 101 -24.73 -6.39 -22.76
N PRO A 102 -25.61 -5.68 -23.51
CA PRO A 102 -25.38 -4.29 -23.87
C PRO A 102 -25.61 -3.32 -22.71
N GLY A 103 -24.84 -2.24 -22.66
CA GLY A 103 -25.05 -1.09 -21.78
C GLY A 103 -24.46 -1.22 -20.37
N THR A 104 -23.89 -2.38 -20.02
CA THR A 104 -23.33 -2.60 -18.67
C THR A 104 -21.85 -2.26 -18.61
N LEU A 105 -21.01 -3.00 -19.34
CA LEU A 105 -19.54 -2.82 -19.37
C LEU A 105 -19.03 -2.31 -20.73
N ASP A 106 -19.87 -1.60 -21.48
CA ASP A 106 -19.56 -1.22 -22.85
C ASP A 106 -18.23 -0.49 -22.99
N ALA A 107 -17.89 0.40 -22.05
CA ALA A 107 -16.61 1.10 -22.05
C ALA A 107 -15.43 0.12 -21.95
N PHE A 108 -15.43 -0.71 -20.92
CA PHE A 108 -14.38 -1.70 -20.65
C PHE A 108 -14.24 -2.70 -21.79
N ILE A 109 -15.35 -3.27 -22.27
CA ILE A 109 -15.31 -4.30 -23.30
C ILE A 109 -14.92 -3.73 -24.67
N ASN A 110 -15.34 -2.50 -25.00
CA ASN A 110 -14.87 -1.84 -26.21
C ASN A 110 -13.39 -1.46 -26.13
N GLU A 111 -12.86 -1.13 -24.95
CA GLU A 111 -11.41 -0.95 -24.76
C GLU A 111 -10.67 -2.26 -25.04
N ARG A 112 -11.08 -3.37 -24.42
CA ARG A 112 -10.49 -4.71 -24.67
C ARG A 112 -10.57 -5.12 -26.15
N ARG A 113 -11.70 -4.85 -26.79
CA ARG A 113 -11.90 -5.05 -28.23
C ARG A 113 -10.97 -4.17 -29.07
N GLY A 114 -10.80 -2.90 -28.69
CA GLY A 114 -9.89 -1.98 -29.36
C GLY A 114 -8.43 -2.41 -29.26
N ASP A 115 -8.01 -2.87 -28.08
CA ASP A 115 -6.67 -3.42 -27.84
C ASP A 115 -6.42 -4.64 -28.75
N ALA A 116 -7.39 -5.58 -28.81
CA ALA A 116 -7.31 -6.74 -29.69
C ALA A 116 -7.26 -6.35 -31.17
N LEU A 117 -8.12 -5.44 -31.65
CA LEU A 117 -8.12 -4.99 -33.04
C LEU A 117 -6.82 -4.28 -33.42
N SER A 118 -6.28 -3.46 -32.51
CA SER A 118 -4.99 -2.79 -32.69
C SER A 118 -3.86 -3.81 -32.86
N ALA A 119 -3.81 -4.82 -31.98
CA ALA A 119 -2.84 -5.92 -32.06
C ALA A 119 -3.00 -6.78 -33.32
N ALA A 120 -4.23 -6.94 -33.83
CA ALA A 120 -4.52 -7.59 -35.11
C ALA A 120 -4.11 -6.76 -36.34
N GLY A 121 -3.73 -5.49 -36.16
CA GLY A 121 -3.44 -4.54 -37.23
C GLY A 121 -4.68 -3.90 -37.88
N ASP A 122 -5.88 -4.14 -37.36
CA ASP A 122 -7.10 -3.43 -37.78
C ASP A 122 -7.24 -2.10 -37.02
N ILE A 123 -6.44 -1.13 -37.44
CA ILE A 123 -6.41 0.22 -36.84
C ILE A 123 -7.77 0.92 -36.99
N SER A 124 -8.53 0.64 -38.06
CA SER A 124 -9.84 1.25 -38.29
C SER A 124 -10.91 0.72 -37.32
N GLY A 125 -10.89 -0.59 -37.09
CA GLY A 125 -11.72 -1.25 -36.09
C GLY A 125 -11.36 -0.80 -34.68
N ALA A 126 -10.06 -0.71 -34.38
CA ALA A 126 -9.56 -0.22 -33.10
C ALA A 126 -10.01 1.22 -32.82
N LEU A 127 -9.89 2.12 -33.80
CA LEU A 127 -10.36 3.50 -33.68
C LEU A 127 -11.86 3.57 -33.34
N THR A 128 -12.66 2.74 -34.02
CA THR A 128 -14.10 2.66 -33.77
C THR A 128 -14.37 2.16 -32.34
N ALA A 129 -13.68 1.10 -31.91
CA ALA A 129 -13.82 0.52 -30.59
C ALA A 129 -13.43 1.51 -29.48
N TYR A 130 -12.25 2.14 -29.56
CA TYR A 130 -11.84 3.14 -28.56
C TYR A 130 -12.75 4.36 -28.53
N THR A 131 -13.27 4.80 -29.69
CA THR A 131 -14.27 5.87 -29.74
C THR A 131 -15.55 5.50 -28.99
N MET A 132 -16.05 4.27 -29.19
CA MET A 132 -17.20 3.76 -28.45
C MET A 132 -16.88 3.66 -26.95
N ALA A 133 -15.69 3.18 -26.60
CA ALA A 133 -15.26 3.05 -25.21
C ALA A 133 -15.24 4.40 -24.47
N VAL A 134 -14.71 5.45 -25.11
CA VAL A 134 -14.66 6.81 -24.53
C VAL A 134 -16.05 7.43 -24.39
N GLN A 135 -17.00 7.09 -25.28
CA GLN A 135 -18.38 7.59 -25.25
C GLN A 135 -19.28 6.85 -24.27
N SER A 136 -18.92 5.63 -23.88
CA SER A 136 -19.67 4.81 -22.93
C SER A 136 -19.48 5.28 -21.49
N PRO A 137 -20.50 5.13 -20.61
CA PRO A 137 -20.37 5.42 -19.19
C PRO A 137 -19.23 4.61 -18.54
N ARG A 138 -18.33 5.30 -17.83
CA ARG A 138 -17.18 4.73 -17.13
C ARG A 138 -16.76 5.63 -15.98
N LEU A 139 -15.93 5.10 -15.08
CA LEU A 139 -15.21 5.94 -14.13
C LEU A 139 -14.18 6.83 -14.87
N PRO A 140 -13.88 8.02 -14.34
CA PRO A 140 -12.72 8.78 -14.78
C PRO A 140 -11.45 7.94 -14.66
N THR A 141 -10.63 7.93 -15.71
CA THR A 141 -9.33 7.23 -15.72
C THR A 141 -8.18 8.23 -15.74
N ASN A 142 -6.95 7.73 -15.62
CA ASN A 142 -5.70 8.49 -15.80
C ASN A 142 -5.40 8.81 -17.28
N PHE A 143 -6.43 9.06 -18.08
CA PHE A 143 -6.34 9.33 -19.52
C PHE A 143 -5.76 8.17 -20.37
N SER A 144 -5.58 6.97 -19.82
CA SER A 144 -5.03 5.81 -20.54
C SER A 144 -5.77 5.50 -21.85
N LEU A 145 -7.10 5.46 -21.81
CA LEU A 145 -7.95 5.20 -22.96
C LEU A 145 -7.92 6.36 -23.97
N GLU A 146 -7.92 7.60 -23.51
CA GLU A 146 -7.78 8.79 -24.36
C GLU A 146 -6.41 8.84 -25.06
N LEU A 147 -5.34 8.44 -24.37
CA LEU A 147 -4.00 8.29 -24.96
C LEU A 147 -3.99 7.20 -26.04
N LYS A 148 -4.61 6.03 -25.78
CA LYS A 148 -4.78 4.98 -26.80
C LYS A 148 -5.54 5.51 -28.02
N LEU A 149 -6.61 6.27 -27.80
CA LEU A 149 -7.40 6.88 -28.88
C LEU A 149 -6.58 7.89 -29.69
N ALA A 150 -5.87 8.81 -29.02
CA ALA A 150 -5.00 9.80 -29.66
C ALA A 150 -3.91 9.11 -30.51
N GLN A 151 -3.27 8.08 -29.95
CA GLN A 151 -2.24 7.32 -30.66
C GLN A 151 -2.80 6.53 -31.85
N THR A 152 -4.06 6.11 -31.77
CA THR A 152 -4.77 5.49 -32.90
C THR A 152 -5.05 6.51 -34.00
N TYR A 153 -5.44 7.75 -33.66
CA TYR A 153 -5.56 8.85 -34.64
C TYR A 153 -4.22 9.16 -35.33
N VAL A 154 -3.11 9.19 -34.59
CA VAL A 154 -1.77 9.32 -35.18
C VAL A 154 -1.51 8.19 -36.18
N SER A 155 -1.87 6.95 -35.83
CA SER A 155 -1.66 5.77 -36.68
C SER A 155 -2.51 5.77 -37.95
N THR A 156 -3.67 6.45 -37.96
CA THR A 156 -4.50 6.65 -39.16
C THR A 156 -4.12 7.90 -39.96
N GLY A 157 -3.17 8.70 -39.47
CA GLY A 157 -2.74 9.96 -40.09
C GLY A 157 -3.63 11.16 -39.78
N ASP A 158 -4.58 11.03 -38.86
CA ASP A 158 -5.41 12.14 -38.38
C ASP A 158 -4.72 12.88 -37.22
N TYR A 159 -3.62 13.55 -37.55
CA TYR A 159 -2.80 14.28 -36.60
C TYR A 159 -3.51 15.49 -35.98
N ILE A 160 -4.51 16.05 -36.66
CA ILE A 160 -5.28 17.20 -36.16
C ILE A 160 -6.12 16.75 -34.97
N THR A 161 -6.88 15.66 -35.12
CA THR A 161 -7.71 15.12 -34.04
C THR A 161 -6.83 14.58 -32.91
N ALA A 162 -5.73 13.90 -33.23
CA ALA A 162 -4.76 13.45 -32.23
C ALA A 162 -4.25 14.60 -31.35
N MET A 163 -3.89 15.74 -31.97
CA MET A 163 -3.42 16.91 -31.22
C MET A 163 -4.49 17.47 -30.29
N VAL A 164 -5.74 17.57 -30.74
CA VAL A 164 -6.84 18.06 -29.89
C VAL A 164 -7.00 17.18 -28.64
N VAL A 165 -6.88 15.86 -28.79
CA VAL A 165 -6.95 14.94 -27.64
C VAL A 165 -5.74 15.11 -26.73
N TYR A 166 -4.52 15.24 -27.28
CA TYR A 166 -3.33 15.50 -26.46
C TYR A 166 -3.41 16.83 -25.70
N ASP A 167 -3.90 17.90 -26.33
CA ASP A 167 -4.14 19.20 -25.70
C ASP A 167 -5.13 19.11 -24.54
N ASP A 168 -6.26 18.42 -24.75
CA ASP A 168 -7.26 18.19 -23.69
C ASP A 168 -6.67 17.41 -22.49
N ILE A 169 -5.90 16.36 -22.74
CA ILE A 169 -5.23 15.58 -21.69
C ILE A 169 -4.25 16.46 -20.91
N PHE A 170 -3.41 17.22 -21.63
CA PHE A 170 -2.38 18.07 -21.04
C PHE A 170 -2.97 19.16 -20.14
N ASP A 171 -4.07 19.77 -20.57
CA ASP A 171 -4.73 20.85 -19.83
C ASP A 171 -5.48 20.35 -18.58
N ARG A 172 -6.00 19.11 -18.62
CA ARG A 172 -6.78 18.53 -17.53
C ARG A 172 -5.95 17.78 -16.49
N THR A 173 -4.73 17.36 -16.82
CA THR A 173 -3.88 16.59 -15.92
C THR A 173 -2.98 17.48 -15.05
N SER A 174 -2.83 17.12 -13.77
CA SER A 174 -1.83 17.68 -12.86
C SER A 174 -0.60 16.76 -12.70
N SER A 175 -0.60 15.58 -13.34
CA SER A 175 0.48 14.61 -13.22
C SER A 175 1.62 14.94 -14.17
N ASP A 176 2.79 15.24 -13.62
CA ASP A 176 4.04 15.45 -14.38
C ASP A 176 4.37 14.27 -15.30
N ASN A 177 4.10 13.03 -14.84
CA ASN A 177 4.30 11.82 -15.65
C ASN A 177 3.41 11.80 -16.90
N ILE A 178 2.14 12.18 -16.76
CA ILE A 178 1.20 12.24 -17.90
C ILE A 178 1.55 13.40 -18.82
N LYS A 179 1.94 14.57 -18.26
CA LYS A 179 2.38 15.71 -19.08
C LYS A 179 3.61 15.35 -19.92
N ALA A 180 4.64 14.77 -19.29
CA ALA A 180 5.82 14.27 -19.98
C ALA A 180 5.47 13.21 -21.05
N GLN A 181 4.51 12.32 -20.77
CA GLN A 181 4.04 11.32 -21.74
C GLN A 181 3.38 11.98 -22.95
N VAL A 182 2.52 12.96 -22.73
CA VAL A 182 1.85 13.72 -23.80
C VAL A 182 2.87 14.49 -24.63
N ASP A 183 3.82 15.17 -24.00
CA ASP A 183 4.85 15.93 -24.71
C ASP A 183 5.77 15.02 -25.53
N TYR A 184 6.16 13.87 -24.98
CA TYR A 184 6.88 12.85 -25.74
C TYR A 184 6.06 12.36 -26.94
N ALA A 185 4.76 12.07 -26.76
CA ALA A 185 3.89 11.64 -27.84
C ALA A 185 3.72 12.71 -28.94
N ARG A 186 3.53 13.98 -28.56
CA ARG A 186 3.51 15.13 -29.48
C ARG A 186 4.84 15.24 -30.24
N GLY A 187 5.96 15.11 -29.54
CA GLY A 187 7.30 15.12 -30.14
C GLY A 187 7.46 14.04 -31.20
N LYS A 188 7.04 12.79 -30.91
CA LYS A 188 7.07 11.69 -31.88
C LYS A 188 6.18 11.97 -33.09
N MET A 189 4.98 12.51 -32.86
CA MET A 189 4.05 12.89 -33.92
C MET A 189 4.65 13.96 -34.84
N PHE A 190 5.19 15.04 -34.28
CA PHE A 190 5.84 16.11 -35.05
C PHE A 190 7.08 15.62 -35.80
N THR A 191 7.85 14.70 -35.20
CA THR A 191 8.98 14.04 -35.86
C THR A 191 8.52 13.28 -37.10
N ALA A 192 7.42 12.51 -37.00
CA ALA A 192 6.84 11.78 -38.13
C ALA A 192 6.33 12.71 -39.25
N LEU A 193 5.90 13.93 -38.89
CA LEU A 193 5.48 14.97 -39.83
C LEU A 193 6.65 15.78 -40.44
N GLY A 194 7.90 15.53 -40.02
CA GLY A 194 9.05 16.35 -40.40
C GLY A 194 9.04 17.76 -39.81
N GLN A 195 8.24 18.00 -38.77
CA GLN A 195 8.10 19.27 -38.06
C GLN A 195 9.11 19.35 -36.92
N THR A 196 10.38 19.48 -37.28
CA THR A 196 11.52 19.39 -36.37
C THR A 196 11.48 20.39 -35.20
N GLU A 197 11.09 21.64 -35.46
CA GLU A 197 11.09 22.68 -34.43
C GLU A 197 10.04 22.40 -33.35
N GLN A 198 8.83 22.01 -33.76
CA GLN A 198 7.76 21.63 -32.85
C GLN A 198 8.10 20.34 -32.08
N ALA A 199 8.70 19.36 -32.76
CA ALA A 199 9.15 18.13 -32.10
C ALA A 199 10.17 18.42 -30.99
N THR A 200 11.17 19.25 -31.31
CA THR A 200 12.21 19.67 -30.36
C THR A 200 11.61 20.41 -29.17
N THR A 201 10.66 21.32 -29.43
CA THR A 201 9.98 22.09 -28.38
C THR A 201 9.25 21.17 -27.40
N ALA A 202 8.50 20.18 -27.91
CA ALA A 202 7.78 19.23 -27.07
C ALA A 202 8.73 18.38 -26.21
N TYR A 203 9.80 17.82 -26.80
CA TYR A 203 10.76 17.05 -26.01
C TYR A 203 11.50 17.91 -24.97
N VAL A 204 11.83 19.16 -25.29
CA VAL A 204 12.46 20.09 -24.35
C VAL A 204 11.53 20.41 -23.18
N ASP A 205 10.23 20.59 -23.43
CA ASP A 205 9.25 20.82 -22.36
C ASP A 205 9.24 19.65 -21.37
N ALA A 206 9.21 18.42 -21.89
CA ALA A 206 9.26 17.21 -21.06
C ALA A 206 10.52 17.16 -20.17
N VAL A 207 11.69 17.36 -20.79
CA VAL A 207 12.99 17.32 -20.10
C VAL A 207 13.13 18.42 -19.04
N PHE A 208 12.68 19.64 -19.34
CA PHE A 208 12.90 20.79 -18.47
C PHE A 208 11.90 20.85 -17.31
N ASN A 209 10.63 20.58 -17.58
CA ASN A 209 9.56 20.76 -16.59
C ASN A 209 9.32 19.49 -15.75
N TYR A 210 9.61 18.31 -16.29
CA TYR A 210 9.29 17.03 -15.65
C TYR A 210 10.50 16.10 -15.55
N PRO A 211 11.65 16.52 -14.99
CA PRO A 211 12.91 15.76 -15.08
C PRO A 211 12.88 14.39 -14.37
N LYS A 212 11.91 14.16 -13.48
CA LYS A 212 11.71 12.87 -12.79
C LYS A 212 10.95 11.84 -13.61
N ALA A 213 10.21 12.26 -14.65
CA ALA A 213 9.33 11.38 -15.40
C ALA A 213 10.10 10.52 -16.40
N TYR A 214 9.73 9.25 -16.53
CA TYR A 214 10.37 8.32 -17.48
C TYR A 214 10.28 8.81 -18.94
N TYR A 215 9.16 9.42 -19.32
CA TYR A 215 8.99 9.96 -20.68
C TYR A 215 9.90 11.15 -20.98
N SER A 216 10.40 11.86 -19.96
CA SER A 216 11.41 12.90 -20.11
C SER A 216 12.77 12.31 -20.48
N TYR A 217 13.11 11.14 -19.94
CA TYR A 217 14.29 10.37 -20.36
C TYR A 217 14.17 9.92 -21.82
N LEU A 218 12.99 9.44 -22.25
CA LEU A 218 12.77 9.12 -23.66
C LEU A 218 12.88 10.35 -24.57
N GLY A 219 12.32 11.50 -24.16
CA GLY A 219 12.46 12.77 -24.87
C GLY A 219 13.91 13.24 -24.96
N LEU A 220 14.70 13.08 -23.90
CA LEU A 220 16.13 13.39 -23.88
C LEU A 220 16.91 12.56 -24.90
N ILE A 221 16.62 11.26 -25.02
CA ILE A 221 17.25 10.39 -26.03
C ILE A 221 16.97 10.91 -27.44
N GLU A 222 15.72 11.30 -27.74
CA GLU A 222 15.35 11.86 -29.05
C GLU A 222 16.09 13.17 -29.33
N LEU A 223 16.21 14.06 -28.34
CA LEU A 223 16.96 15.31 -28.45
C LEU A 223 18.45 15.07 -28.75
N VAL A 224 19.08 14.16 -28.00
CA VAL A 224 20.51 13.83 -28.16
C VAL A 224 20.77 13.17 -29.51
N ASN A 225 19.96 12.18 -29.91
CA ASN A 225 20.10 11.50 -31.19
C ASN A 225 19.87 12.45 -32.37
N GLY A 226 18.99 13.42 -32.21
CA GLY A 226 18.73 14.47 -33.19
C GLY A 226 19.81 15.57 -33.23
N GLY A 227 20.75 15.58 -32.29
CA GLY A 227 21.79 16.61 -32.19
C GLY A 227 21.28 17.97 -31.71
N TYR A 228 20.13 18.02 -31.04
CA TYR A 228 19.57 19.25 -30.50
C TYR A 228 20.25 19.61 -29.18
N PRO A 229 20.52 20.90 -28.92
CA PRO A 229 21.10 21.34 -27.66
C PRO A 229 20.11 21.10 -26.52
N VAL A 230 20.63 20.62 -25.40
CA VAL A 230 19.88 20.43 -24.14
C VAL A 230 20.68 21.12 -23.03
N ASP A 231 19.98 21.78 -22.11
CA ASP A 231 20.61 22.32 -20.91
C ASP A 231 21.30 21.19 -20.12
N GLU A 232 22.57 21.38 -19.77
CA GLU A 232 23.39 20.31 -19.18
C GLU A 232 22.99 19.97 -17.74
N LEU A 233 22.38 20.92 -17.01
CA LEU A 233 21.83 20.61 -15.69
C LEU A 233 20.59 19.72 -15.83
N GLN A 234 19.66 20.07 -16.72
CA GLN A 234 18.46 19.26 -16.95
C GLN A 234 18.79 17.88 -17.49
N ARG A 235 19.75 17.77 -18.42
CA ARG A 235 20.26 16.49 -18.89
C ARG A 235 20.76 15.63 -17.73
N GLY A 236 21.61 16.21 -16.87
CA GLY A 236 22.15 15.49 -15.71
C GLY A 236 21.06 15.03 -14.73
N LEU A 237 20.03 15.85 -14.50
CA LEU A 237 18.92 15.49 -13.62
C LEU A 237 18.08 14.35 -14.20
N VAL A 238 17.68 14.42 -15.47
CA VAL A 238 16.91 13.36 -16.14
C VAL A 238 17.68 12.04 -16.14
N ASP A 239 18.96 12.06 -16.51
CA ASP A 239 19.80 10.86 -16.50
C ASP A 239 20.00 10.32 -15.06
N TYR A 240 20.13 11.19 -14.05
CA TYR A 240 20.17 10.78 -12.64
C TYR A 240 18.89 10.06 -12.23
N TYR A 241 17.72 10.64 -12.49
CA TYR A 241 16.44 10.04 -12.07
C TYR A 241 16.17 8.73 -12.81
N ALA A 242 16.51 8.64 -14.10
CA ALA A 242 16.43 7.40 -14.84
C ALA A 242 17.42 6.35 -14.28
N GLY A 243 18.61 6.75 -13.85
CA GLY A 243 19.58 5.86 -13.19
C GLY A 243 19.08 5.36 -11.83
N TYR A 244 18.52 6.27 -11.03
CA TYR A 244 17.91 5.96 -9.74
C TYR A 244 16.73 4.99 -9.88
N ASP A 245 15.85 5.21 -10.87
CA ASP A 245 14.73 4.30 -11.16
C ASP A 245 15.22 2.89 -11.55
N ALA A 246 16.26 2.78 -12.38
CA ALA A 246 16.86 1.48 -12.67
C ALA A 246 17.45 0.81 -11.42
N LEU A 247 18.10 1.59 -10.55
CA LEU A 247 18.71 1.08 -9.32
C LEU A 247 17.67 0.48 -8.37
N ILE A 248 16.56 1.19 -8.13
CA ILE A 248 15.49 0.71 -7.24
C ILE A 248 14.74 -0.49 -7.83
N ASN A 249 14.72 -0.64 -9.16
CA ASN A 249 14.15 -1.79 -9.85
C ASN A 249 15.15 -2.96 -10.02
N GLY A 250 16.34 -2.89 -9.42
CA GLY A 250 17.34 -3.96 -9.43
C GLY A 250 18.19 -4.06 -10.70
N ASP A 251 18.09 -3.11 -11.63
CA ASP A 251 18.92 -3.04 -12.84
C ASP A 251 20.16 -2.16 -12.60
N TYR A 252 21.11 -2.72 -11.83
CA TYR A 252 22.37 -2.07 -11.51
C TYR A 252 23.21 -1.69 -12.74
N GLY A 253 23.11 -2.48 -13.82
CA GLY A 253 23.84 -2.22 -15.06
C GLY A 253 23.40 -0.92 -15.71
N SER A 254 22.10 -0.80 -15.98
CA SER A 254 21.51 0.42 -16.55
C SER A 254 21.67 1.62 -15.63
N ALA A 255 21.56 1.42 -14.30
CA ALA A 255 21.76 2.49 -13.33
C ALA A 255 23.16 3.11 -13.46
N MET A 256 24.21 2.28 -13.49
CA MET A 256 25.59 2.77 -13.57
C MET A 256 25.91 3.45 -14.90
N GLU A 257 25.36 2.96 -16.02
CA GLU A 257 25.50 3.60 -17.32
C GLU A 257 24.88 5.00 -17.32
N ARG A 258 23.65 5.13 -16.80
CA ARG A 258 22.94 6.42 -16.70
C ARG A 258 23.64 7.40 -15.76
N TYR A 259 24.17 6.93 -14.64
CA TYR A 259 24.98 7.76 -13.72
C TYR A 259 26.26 8.31 -14.36
N VAL A 260 26.92 7.55 -15.24
CA VAL A 260 28.09 8.07 -15.96
C VAL A 260 27.69 9.25 -16.86
N VAL A 261 26.58 9.10 -17.62
CA VAL A 261 26.09 10.17 -18.50
C VAL A 261 25.66 11.41 -17.69
N ALA A 262 24.99 11.20 -16.55
CA ALA A 262 24.60 12.27 -15.64
C ALA A 262 25.81 13.04 -15.09
N LEU A 263 26.84 12.32 -14.60
CA LEU A 263 28.08 12.93 -14.12
C LEU A 263 28.77 13.78 -15.19
N ASP A 264 28.85 13.28 -16.42
CA ASP A 264 29.45 14.00 -17.53
C ASP A 264 28.68 15.30 -17.86
N ALA A 265 27.34 15.26 -17.81
CA ALA A 265 26.50 16.43 -17.98
C ALA A 265 26.73 17.47 -16.88
N PHE A 266 26.73 17.04 -15.61
CA PHE A 266 27.03 17.95 -14.49
C PHE A 266 28.44 18.54 -14.55
N VAL A 267 29.45 17.78 -15.02
CA VAL A 267 30.80 18.30 -15.23
C VAL A 267 30.82 19.38 -16.31
N ARG A 268 30.13 19.17 -17.44
CA ARG A 268 30.00 20.19 -18.48
C ARG A 268 29.27 21.43 -17.95
N TYR A 269 28.18 21.25 -17.22
CA TYR A 269 27.44 22.35 -16.60
C TYR A 269 28.31 23.19 -15.67
N LEU A 270 29.06 22.56 -14.75
CA LEU A 270 29.94 23.24 -13.80
C LEU A 270 31.11 23.99 -14.48
N SER A 271 31.50 23.60 -15.69
CA SER A 271 32.58 24.26 -16.43
C SER A 271 32.20 25.64 -17.02
N THR A 272 30.91 26.02 -17.00
CA THR A 272 30.40 27.23 -17.66
C THR A 272 30.17 28.43 -16.72
N SER A 273 30.58 28.34 -15.44
CA SER A 273 30.20 29.30 -14.38
C SER A 273 28.68 29.42 -14.23
N PRO A 274 27.99 28.32 -13.88
CA PRO A 274 26.53 28.26 -13.88
C PRO A 274 25.89 29.14 -12.80
N GLY A 275 24.60 29.44 -12.99
CA GLY A 275 23.77 30.14 -12.00
C GLY A 275 23.40 29.29 -10.78
N ASP A 276 23.36 27.96 -10.93
CA ASP A 276 23.05 27.02 -9.84
C ASP A 276 24.06 25.85 -9.78
N PRO A 277 25.32 26.11 -9.40
CA PRO A 277 26.32 25.05 -9.24
C PRO A 277 25.95 24.06 -8.12
N ALA A 278 25.16 24.49 -7.13
CA ALA A 278 24.84 23.71 -5.94
C ALA A 278 24.04 22.45 -6.27
N THR A 279 23.01 22.57 -7.12
CA THR A 279 22.22 21.41 -7.58
C THR A 279 23.09 20.37 -8.26
N ALA A 280 23.94 20.78 -9.22
CA ALA A 280 24.83 19.84 -9.91
C ALA A 280 25.82 19.16 -8.95
N LEU A 281 26.41 19.89 -7.99
CA LEU A 281 27.30 19.32 -6.98
C LEU A 281 26.57 18.33 -6.06
N TYR A 282 25.36 18.66 -5.63
CA TYR A 282 24.53 17.81 -4.77
C TYR A 282 24.23 16.45 -5.40
N TYR A 283 23.70 16.42 -6.64
CA TYR A 283 23.38 15.18 -7.33
C TYR A 283 24.64 14.39 -7.73
N LYS A 284 25.75 15.07 -8.08
CA LYS A 284 27.04 14.38 -8.24
C LYS A 284 27.46 13.68 -6.94
N GLY A 285 27.24 14.31 -5.78
CA GLY A 285 27.51 13.71 -4.46
C GLY A 285 26.72 12.43 -4.22
N LEU A 286 25.42 12.43 -4.54
CA LEU A 286 24.57 11.24 -4.45
C LEU A 286 25.11 10.10 -5.32
N ILE A 287 25.42 10.39 -6.59
CA ILE A 287 26.00 9.40 -7.51
C ILE A 287 27.33 8.85 -6.98
N LEU A 288 28.21 9.70 -6.44
CA LEU A 288 29.50 9.24 -5.89
C LEU A 288 29.32 8.34 -4.66
N ARG A 289 28.37 8.66 -3.77
CA ARG A 289 28.05 7.80 -2.63
C ARG A 289 27.56 6.43 -3.10
N ASP A 290 26.66 6.39 -4.08
CA ASP A 290 26.12 5.13 -4.60
C ASP A 290 27.17 4.31 -5.38
N LYS A 291 28.25 4.96 -5.83
CA LYS A 291 29.47 4.34 -6.38
C LYS A 291 30.55 4.04 -5.33
N GLU A 292 30.22 4.17 -4.05
CA GLU A 292 31.10 3.96 -2.88
C GLU A 292 32.30 4.93 -2.77
N ASP A 293 32.32 6.04 -3.54
CA ASP A 293 33.28 7.14 -3.37
C ASP A 293 32.80 8.12 -2.30
N LEU A 294 32.82 7.65 -1.05
CA LEU A 294 32.34 8.41 0.11
C LEU A 294 33.12 9.72 0.33
N PRO A 295 34.48 9.76 0.26
CA PRO A 295 35.23 11.00 0.41
C PRO A 295 34.93 12.02 -0.69
N GLY A 296 34.76 11.56 -1.93
CA GLY A 296 34.35 12.40 -3.06
C GLY A 296 32.96 13.00 -2.84
N ALA A 297 31.99 12.18 -2.43
CA ALA A 297 30.64 12.63 -2.11
C ALA A 297 30.62 13.70 -1.01
N ILE A 298 31.29 13.45 0.12
CA ILE A 298 31.41 14.40 1.24
C ILE A 298 32.05 15.72 0.78
N SER A 299 33.11 15.65 -0.04
CA SER A 299 33.78 16.85 -0.54
C SER A 299 32.88 17.71 -1.44
N LEU A 300 31.98 17.09 -2.21
CA LEU A 300 31.01 17.82 -3.04
C LEU A 300 29.93 18.48 -2.20
N TRP A 301 29.39 17.78 -1.19
CA TRP A 301 28.43 18.40 -0.27
C TRP A 301 29.07 19.49 0.60
N ASP A 302 30.34 19.35 0.98
CA ASP A 302 31.10 20.44 1.62
C ASP A 302 31.15 21.69 0.74
N ALA A 303 31.31 21.54 -0.58
CA ALA A 303 31.29 22.65 -1.52
C ALA A 303 29.90 23.31 -1.62
N VAL A 304 28.82 22.52 -1.55
CA VAL A 304 27.44 23.04 -1.47
C VAL A 304 27.24 23.83 -0.17
N ILE A 305 27.63 23.25 0.96
CA ILE A 305 27.49 23.82 2.31
C ILE A 305 28.22 25.15 2.44
N GLN A 306 29.44 25.26 1.87
CA GLN A 306 30.25 26.48 1.87
C GLN A 306 29.79 27.53 0.85
N GLY A 307 28.86 27.17 -0.03
CA GLY A 307 28.31 28.01 -1.08
C GLY A 307 27.14 28.88 -0.63
N ASP A 308 26.14 29.01 -1.51
CA ASP A 308 24.93 29.80 -1.26
C ASP A 308 23.95 29.04 -0.35
N SER A 309 23.76 29.54 0.88
CA SER A 309 22.84 28.97 1.86
C SER A 309 21.36 29.15 1.51
N THR A 310 21.02 29.87 0.43
CA THR A 310 19.65 30.00 -0.09
C THR A 310 19.34 28.95 -1.16
N SER A 311 20.32 28.14 -1.55
CA SER A 311 20.11 27.03 -2.48
C SER A 311 19.10 26.02 -1.92
N PRO A 312 18.17 25.49 -2.74
CA PRO A 312 17.16 24.54 -2.30
C PRO A 312 17.73 23.16 -1.88
N VAL A 313 19.01 22.90 -2.13
CA VAL A 313 19.70 21.64 -1.74
C VAL A 313 20.73 21.86 -0.62
N TRP A 314 20.78 23.05 -0.02
CA TRP A 314 21.81 23.39 0.96
C TRP A 314 21.68 22.59 2.26
N ASP A 315 20.47 22.51 2.81
CA ASP A 315 20.16 21.73 3.99
C ASP A 315 20.23 20.22 3.71
N ASP A 316 19.75 19.77 2.55
CA ASP A 316 19.90 18.38 2.10
C ASP A 316 21.38 17.97 2.03
N ALA A 317 22.29 18.84 1.59
CA ALA A 317 23.72 18.54 1.58
C ALA A 317 24.29 18.28 2.98
N TRP A 318 23.83 19.01 4.01
CA TRP A 318 24.22 18.75 5.40
C TRP A 318 23.73 17.37 5.87
N GLU A 319 22.48 17.04 5.58
CA GLU A 319 21.89 15.74 5.91
C GLU A 319 22.66 14.60 5.22
N GLN A 320 22.85 14.67 3.90
CA GLN A 320 23.53 13.64 3.13
C GLN A 320 24.98 13.44 3.59
N LYS A 321 25.68 14.52 3.93
CA LYS A 321 27.02 14.45 4.53
C LYS A 321 27.01 13.74 5.87
N ALA A 322 26.15 14.16 6.80
CA ALA A 322 26.05 13.56 8.13
C ALA A 322 25.69 12.07 8.02
N TYR A 323 24.68 11.73 7.23
CA TYR A 323 24.25 10.36 6.97
C TYR A 323 25.37 9.49 6.41
N THR A 324 26.12 10.00 5.43
CA THR A 324 27.25 9.27 4.84
C THR A 324 28.35 9.00 5.88
N GLN A 325 28.64 9.96 6.76
CA GLN A 325 29.63 9.78 7.82
C GLN A 325 29.23 8.69 8.82
N TRP A 326 28.04 8.79 9.42
CA TRP A 326 27.68 7.85 10.49
C TRP A 326 27.17 6.50 9.95
N ALA A 327 26.45 6.47 8.83
CA ALA A 327 25.80 5.25 8.33
C ALA A 327 26.71 4.42 7.40
N TYR A 328 27.52 5.06 6.55
CA TYR A 328 28.40 4.35 5.61
C TYR A 328 29.84 4.22 6.13
N GLN A 329 30.39 5.26 6.78
CA GLN A 329 31.75 5.20 7.32
C GLN A 329 31.81 4.67 8.75
N GLY A 330 30.67 4.62 9.46
CA GLY A 330 30.62 4.27 10.89
C GLY A 330 31.22 5.35 11.80
N ASP A 331 31.45 6.56 11.29
CA ASP A 331 31.98 7.69 12.06
C ASP A 331 30.84 8.50 12.68
N TYR A 332 30.31 7.98 13.79
CA TYR A 332 29.22 8.62 14.55
C TYR A 332 29.60 10.02 15.03
N ALA A 333 30.85 10.22 15.48
CA ALA A 333 31.31 11.50 15.99
C ALA A 333 31.35 12.58 14.88
N ALA A 334 31.81 12.23 13.67
CA ALA A 334 31.81 13.15 12.55
C ALA A 334 30.38 13.48 12.07
N GLY A 335 29.52 12.46 11.95
CA GLY A 335 28.12 12.66 11.56
C GLY A 335 27.36 13.55 12.54
N GLU A 336 27.48 13.28 13.83
CA GLU A 336 26.90 14.11 14.89
C GLU A 336 27.44 15.54 14.86
N LYS A 337 28.76 15.71 14.72
CA LYS A 337 29.36 17.04 14.62
C LYS A 337 28.78 17.81 13.43
N THR A 338 28.62 17.17 12.27
CA THR A 338 28.02 17.80 11.08
C THR A 338 26.59 18.28 11.36
N LEU A 339 25.77 17.49 12.07
CA LEU A 339 24.42 17.89 12.46
C LEU A 339 24.41 19.08 13.43
N LEU A 340 25.32 19.08 14.40
CA LEU A 340 25.45 20.17 15.38
C LEU A 340 26.01 21.46 14.74
N ASP A 341 26.94 21.34 13.78
CA ASP A 341 27.48 22.47 13.02
C ASP A 341 26.38 23.15 12.18
N PHE A 342 25.46 22.38 11.59
CA PHE A 342 24.29 22.93 10.90
C PHE A 342 23.47 23.82 11.84
N ILE A 343 23.11 23.32 13.03
CA ILE A 343 22.34 24.06 14.03
C ILE A 343 23.09 25.32 14.47
N ALA A 344 24.41 25.24 14.67
CA ALA A 344 25.22 26.39 15.04
C ALA A 344 25.25 27.46 13.93
N SER A 345 25.23 27.04 12.66
CA SER A 345 25.25 27.94 11.50
C SER A 345 23.87 28.56 11.18
N ALA A 346 22.79 27.81 11.37
CA ALA A 346 21.44 28.20 11.00
C ALA A 346 20.41 27.82 12.09
N PRO A 347 20.52 28.40 13.30
CA PRO A 347 19.73 27.96 14.47
C PRO A 347 18.22 28.18 14.33
N THR A 348 17.78 29.06 13.43
CA THR A 348 16.36 29.34 13.14
C THR A 348 15.85 28.65 11.88
N HIS A 349 16.65 27.78 11.25
CA HIS A 349 16.21 27.04 10.07
C HIS A 349 15.03 26.12 10.42
N PRO A 350 14.03 25.93 9.53
CA PRO A 350 12.90 25.04 9.80
C PRO A 350 13.30 23.61 10.22
N ARG A 351 14.41 23.10 9.67
CA ARG A 351 14.97 21.77 10.00
C ARG A 351 15.91 21.74 11.20
N ALA A 352 16.17 22.85 11.90
CA ALA A 352 17.13 22.86 13.01
C ALA A 352 16.74 21.92 14.16
N ALA A 353 15.43 21.78 14.42
CA ALA A 353 14.92 20.85 15.43
C ALA A 353 15.10 19.38 15.02
N GLU A 354 14.90 19.06 13.73
CA GLU A 354 15.15 17.73 13.15
C GLU A 354 16.62 17.34 13.29
N PHE A 355 17.54 18.23 12.92
CA PHE A 355 18.98 17.98 13.02
C PHE A 355 19.43 17.75 14.47
N LEU A 356 18.83 18.45 15.45
CA LEU A 356 19.12 18.22 16.87
C LEU A 356 18.56 16.88 17.35
N PHE A 357 17.38 16.51 16.85
CA PHE A 357 16.79 15.22 17.11
C PHE A 357 17.64 14.07 16.56
N ASP A 358 18.18 14.23 15.36
CA ASP A 358 19.06 13.27 14.71
C ASP A 358 20.43 13.19 15.36
N ALA A 359 20.98 14.29 15.87
CA ALA A 359 22.21 14.25 16.67
C ALA A 359 22.03 13.36 17.91
N GLY A 360 20.89 13.49 18.60
CA GLY A 360 20.51 12.59 19.70
C GLY A 360 20.37 11.13 19.24
N ARG A 361 19.83 10.89 18.03
CA ARG A 361 19.74 9.55 17.45
C ARG A 361 21.10 8.94 17.14
N VAL A 362 22.01 9.71 16.55
CA VAL A 362 23.37 9.27 16.23
C VAL A 362 24.11 8.89 17.52
N ALA A 363 24.03 9.71 18.57
CA ALA A 363 24.61 9.40 19.88
C ALA A 363 23.98 8.15 20.52
N GLU A 364 22.66 7.93 20.39
CA GLU A 364 21.99 6.72 20.89
C GLU A 364 22.49 5.45 20.18
N ARG A 365 22.68 5.51 18.86
CA ARG A 365 23.20 4.39 18.07
C ARG A 365 24.65 4.06 18.40
N ASP A 366 25.43 5.06 18.76
CA ASP A 366 26.82 4.93 19.24
C ASP A 366 26.89 4.45 20.71
N GLY A 367 25.75 4.22 21.36
CA GLY A 367 25.66 3.76 22.75
C GLY A 367 25.90 4.85 23.81
N ARG A 368 26.05 6.12 23.40
CA ARG A 368 26.22 7.29 24.28
C ARG A 368 24.86 7.79 24.77
N LEU A 369 24.16 6.94 25.53
CA LEU A 369 22.77 7.18 25.95
C LEU A 369 22.56 8.46 26.75
N LEU A 370 23.53 8.86 27.59
CA LEU A 370 23.43 10.08 28.38
C LEU A 370 23.50 11.34 27.50
N GLU A 371 24.39 11.34 26.51
CA GLU A 371 24.53 12.46 25.57
C GLU A 371 23.29 12.55 24.66
N ALA A 372 22.80 11.41 24.16
CA ALA A 372 21.52 11.34 23.44
C ALA A 372 20.37 11.95 24.25
N ALA A 373 20.26 11.59 25.54
CA ALA A 373 19.25 12.13 26.43
C ALA A 373 19.36 13.66 26.61
N GLN A 374 20.58 14.19 26.66
CA GLN A 374 20.87 15.61 26.79
C GLN A 374 20.54 16.39 25.51
N TYR A 375 20.83 15.85 24.31
CA TYR A 375 20.44 16.49 23.06
C TYR A 375 18.92 16.59 22.94
N TRP A 376 18.21 15.50 23.21
CA TRP A 376 16.76 15.50 23.14
C TRP A 376 16.09 16.42 24.17
N GLN A 377 16.64 16.55 25.39
CA GLN A 377 16.11 17.48 26.40
C GLN A 377 16.28 18.97 26.03
N GLN A 378 17.14 19.31 25.08
CA GLN A 378 17.30 20.70 24.62
C GLN A 378 16.16 21.14 23.70
N ILE A 379 15.52 20.20 22.98
CA ILE A 379 14.53 20.50 21.94
C ILE A 379 13.32 21.29 22.47
N PRO A 380 12.67 20.94 23.60
CA PRO A 380 11.52 21.70 24.09
C PRO A 380 11.82 23.18 24.39
N ALA A 381 13.04 23.49 24.84
CA ALA A 381 13.44 24.86 25.17
C ALA A 381 13.92 25.62 23.92
N ALA A 382 14.65 24.96 23.02
CA ALA A 382 15.21 25.58 21.82
C ALA A 382 14.16 25.72 20.69
N TYR A 383 13.25 24.75 20.57
CA TYR A 383 12.30 24.60 19.46
C TYR A 383 10.89 24.21 19.97
N PRO A 384 10.23 25.03 20.81
CA PRO A 384 9.00 24.67 21.50
C PRO A 384 7.80 24.35 20.58
N ASN A 385 7.84 24.77 19.32
CA ASN A 385 6.78 24.53 18.33
C ASN A 385 7.09 23.34 17.39
N SER A 386 8.20 22.64 17.59
CA SER A 386 8.58 21.51 16.77
C SER A 386 7.75 20.27 17.10
N GLU A 387 7.46 19.44 16.10
CA GLU A 387 6.84 18.12 16.29
C GLU A 387 7.71 17.15 17.12
N TYR A 388 9.03 17.40 17.21
CA TYR A 388 9.97 16.56 17.97
C TYR A 388 9.88 16.77 19.48
N VAL A 389 9.13 17.77 19.98
CA VAL A 389 9.11 18.16 21.40
C VAL A 389 8.67 17.02 22.33
N PHE A 390 7.56 16.34 22.03
CA PHE A 390 7.13 15.19 22.85
C PHE A 390 8.08 13.99 22.69
N ARG A 391 8.35 13.58 21.45
CA ARG A 391 9.13 12.36 21.18
C ARG A 391 10.56 12.46 21.71
N SER A 392 11.18 13.64 21.68
CA SER A 392 12.52 13.86 22.23
C SER A 392 12.55 13.65 23.75
N LEU A 393 11.65 14.26 24.52
CA LEU A 393 11.58 14.02 25.97
C LEU A 393 11.29 12.55 26.28
N PHE A 394 10.40 11.93 25.52
CA PHE A 394 10.07 10.53 25.70
C PHE A 394 11.29 9.62 25.48
N LEU A 395 12.03 9.80 24.38
CA LEU A 395 13.25 9.04 24.10
C LEU A 395 14.38 9.35 25.09
N SER A 396 14.48 10.59 25.58
CA SER A 396 15.42 10.96 26.65
C SER A 396 15.13 10.17 27.93
N ALA A 397 13.86 10.07 28.33
CA ALA A 397 13.45 9.28 29.47
C ALA A 397 13.74 7.77 29.28
N ILE A 398 13.55 7.24 28.06
CA ILE A 398 13.93 5.87 27.69
C ILE A 398 15.44 5.64 27.82
N CYS A 399 16.27 6.60 27.42
CA CYS A 399 17.72 6.52 27.65
C CYS A 399 18.06 6.42 29.14
N HIS A 400 17.44 7.25 29.98
CA HIS A 400 17.63 7.16 31.44
C HIS A 400 17.14 5.82 32.01
N PHE A 401 16.01 5.30 31.52
CA PHE A 401 15.49 3.98 31.90
C PHE A 401 16.49 2.87 31.57
N ARG A 402 17.06 2.90 30.35
CA ARG A 402 18.09 1.94 29.90
C ARG A 402 19.39 2.04 30.70
N LEU A 403 19.73 3.23 31.20
CA LEU A 403 20.86 3.46 32.11
C LEU A 403 20.56 3.03 33.57
N ALA A 404 19.37 2.51 33.85
CA ALA A 404 18.86 2.23 35.20
C ALA A 404 18.82 3.47 36.13
N ASP A 405 18.82 4.67 35.55
CA ASP A 405 18.59 5.93 36.27
C ASP A 405 17.08 6.22 36.31
N TYR A 406 16.36 5.40 37.07
CA TYR A 406 14.90 5.46 37.12
C TYR A 406 14.35 6.76 37.69
N ALA A 407 15.13 7.44 38.56
CA ALA A 407 14.73 8.73 39.13
C ALA A 407 14.71 9.83 38.04
N SER A 408 15.76 9.92 37.22
CA SER A 408 15.77 10.84 36.08
C SER A 408 14.74 10.43 35.04
N ALA A 409 14.62 9.13 34.72
CA ALA A 409 13.62 8.64 33.78
C ALA A 409 12.21 9.06 34.18
N GLN A 410 11.82 8.85 35.44
CA GLN A 410 10.51 9.25 35.94
C GLN A 410 10.30 10.77 35.86
N SER A 411 11.31 11.57 36.23
CA SER A 411 11.24 13.03 36.15
C SER A 411 11.02 13.52 34.71
N VAL A 412 11.71 12.92 33.73
CA VAL A 412 11.60 13.31 32.32
C VAL A 412 10.28 12.80 31.72
N PHE A 413 9.81 11.60 32.08
CA PHE A 413 8.47 11.15 31.67
C PHE A 413 7.35 12.03 32.24
N MET A 414 7.49 12.58 33.46
CA MET A 414 6.54 13.57 33.99
C MET A 414 6.56 14.86 33.17
N GLN A 415 7.72 15.29 32.65
CA GLN A 415 7.78 16.43 31.73
C GLN A 415 7.07 16.10 30.41
N ALA A 416 7.33 14.95 29.81
CA ALA A 416 6.64 14.47 28.61
C ALA A 416 5.12 14.39 28.83
N GLN A 417 4.68 13.89 29.99
CA GLN A 417 3.27 13.81 30.39
C GLN A 417 2.62 15.19 30.49
N ALA A 418 3.34 16.21 30.98
CA ALA A 418 2.83 17.56 31.14
C ALA A 418 2.63 18.29 29.79
N ILE A 419 3.40 17.93 28.77
CA ILE A 419 3.32 18.53 27.42
C ILE A 419 2.50 17.68 26.43
N ALA A 420 2.09 16.47 26.81
CA ALA A 420 1.36 15.55 25.94
C ALA A 420 0.04 16.17 25.43
N ILE A 421 -0.09 16.25 24.11
CA ILE A 421 -1.24 16.86 23.45
C ILE A 421 -2.29 15.82 23.04
N SER A 422 -1.88 14.57 22.81
CA SER A 422 -2.81 13.48 22.46
C SER A 422 -3.06 12.51 23.62
N PRO A 423 -4.21 11.79 23.60
CA PRO A 423 -4.46 10.69 24.54
C PRO A 423 -3.37 9.61 24.50
N ALA A 424 -2.88 9.23 23.31
CA ALA A 424 -1.85 8.22 23.13
C ALA A 424 -0.50 8.62 23.75
N GLU A 425 -0.09 9.88 23.55
CA GLU A 425 1.12 10.43 24.18
C GLU A 425 1.00 10.42 25.71
N ARG A 426 -0.17 10.84 26.22
CA ARG A 426 -0.42 10.93 27.65
C ARG A 426 -0.48 9.54 28.29
N SER A 427 -1.17 8.59 27.68
CA SER A 427 -1.25 7.20 28.15
C SER A 427 0.14 6.54 28.11
N GLY A 428 0.94 6.81 27.07
CA GLY A 428 2.32 6.35 26.98
C GLY A 428 3.22 6.91 28.07
N ALA A 429 3.13 8.20 28.36
CA ALA A 429 3.92 8.80 29.44
C ALA A 429 3.53 8.23 30.81
N TYR A 430 2.23 8.07 31.12
CA TYR A 430 1.79 7.41 32.35
C TYR A 430 2.24 5.94 32.39
N PHE A 431 2.11 5.19 31.30
CA PHE A 431 2.53 3.79 31.23
C PHE A 431 4.00 3.64 31.63
N TRP A 432 4.88 4.48 31.08
CA TRP A 432 6.30 4.45 31.39
C TRP A 432 6.66 5.01 32.77
N ILE A 433 5.90 5.98 33.30
CA ILE A 433 6.00 6.36 34.72
C ILE A 433 5.73 5.15 35.62
N GLY A 434 4.67 4.37 35.33
CA GLY A 434 4.36 3.14 36.07
C GLY A 434 5.48 2.10 35.98
N LYS A 435 6.09 1.92 34.80
CA LYS A 435 7.26 1.06 34.60
C LYS A 435 8.47 1.53 35.42
N THR A 436 8.74 2.83 35.46
CA THR A 436 9.84 3.39 36.29
C THR A 436 9.60 3.17 37.79
N GLN A 437 8.36 3.39 38.26
CA GLN A 437 7.98 3.15 39.67
C GLN A 437 8.14 1.67 40.04
N ALA A 438 7.69 0.76 39.17
CA ALA A 438 7.84 -0.67 39.37
C ALA A 438 9.32 -1.10 39.42
N ALA A 439 10.18 -0.53 38.57
CA ALA A 439 11.63 -0.78 38.57
C ALA A 439 12.34 -0.23 39.82
N GLN A 440 11.70 0.68 40.56
CA GLN A 440 12.15 1.18 41.86
C GLN A 440 11.51 0.43 43.04
N ASP A 441 10.86 -0.70 42.80
CA ASP A 441 10.10 -1.50 43.77
C ASP A 441 8.88 -0.78 44.38
N ASP A 442 8.40 0.33 43.81
CA ASP A 442 7.17 1.02 44.20
C ASP A 442 5.95 0.50 43.44
N VAL A 443 5.58 -0.74 43.76
CA VAL A 443 4.47 -1.46 43.11
C VAL A 443 3.12 -0.76 43.32
N THR A 444 2.91 -0.11 44.47
CA THR A 444 1.63 0.54 44.79
C THR A 444 1.40 1.75 43.88
N SER A 445 2.42 2.61 43.74
CA SER A 445 2.35 3.74 42.82
C SER A 445 2.25 3.27 41.37
N ALA A 446 3.02 2.24 40.99
CA ALA A 446 2.98 1.69 39.63
C ALA A 446 1.57 1.22 39.24
N GLN A 447 0.89 0.47 40.11
CA GLN A 447 -0.48 0.01 39.88
C GLN A 447 -1.46 1.18 39.73
N ALA A 448 -1.39 2.18 40.61
CA ALA A 448 -2.24 3.35 40.52
C ALA A 448 -2.00 4.15 39.22
N THR A 449 -0.74 4.30 38.81
CA THR A 449 -0.36 4.95 37.56
C THR A 449 -0.86 4.18 36.34
N TRP A 450 -0.72 2.85 36.30
CA TRP A 450 -1.23 2.04 35.19
C TRP A 450 -2.76 2.03 35.11
N GLN A 451 -3.47 2.16 36.24
CA GLN A 451 -4.92 2.37 36.23
C GLN A 451 -5.31 3.69 35.55
N GLN A 452 -4.52 4.75 35.72
CA GLN A 452 -4.72 6.01 34.98
C GLN A 452 -4.42 5.83 33.50
N ALA A 453 -3.27 5.24 33.17
CA ALA A 453 -2.89 4.96 31.78
C ALA A 453 -3.98 4.16 31.05
N ALA A 454 -4.58 3.16 31.70
CA ALA A 454 -5.63 2.30 31.14
C ALA A 454 -6.94 3.01 30.77
N THR A 455 -7.21 4.23 31.25
CA THR A 455 -8.46 4.95 30.99
C THR A 455 -8.33 6.12 30.01
N ILE A 456 -7.11 6.60 29.77
CA ILE A 456 -6.84 7.80 28.97
C ILE A 456 -7.12 7.57 27.48
N ASP A 457 -6.70 6.42 26.95
CA ASP A 457 -6.84 6.07 25.54
C ASP A 457 -7.35 4.62 25.41
N PRO A 458 -8.65 4.36 25.68
CA PRO A 458 -9.10 3.03 26.06
C PRO A 458 -8.84 1.90 25.07
N THR A 459 -8.61 2.18 23.79
CA THR A 459 -8.25 1.19 22.75
C THR A 459 -6.82 1.32 22.26
N GLY A 460 -6.08 2.33 22.72
CA GLY A 460 -4.70 2.55 22.32
C GLY A 460 -3.71 1.65 23.07
N TYR A 461 -2.56 1.43 22.43
CA TYR A 461 -1.53 0.48 22.82
C TYR A 461 -1.16 0.55 24.31
N TYR A 462 -0.79 1.72 24.81
CA TYR A 462 -0.29 1.84 26.19
C TYR A 462 -1.39 1.64 27.24
N SER A 463 -2.64 1.99 26.93
CA SER A 463 -3.77 1.71 27.82
C SER A 463 -4.06 0.21 27.86
N GLU A 464 -4.00 -0.48 26.71
CA GLU A 464 -4.14 -1.94 26.65
C GLU A 464 -3.00 -2.67 27.35
N ARG A 465 -1.76 -2.24 27.11
CA ARG A 465 -0.58 -2.77 27.81
C ARG A 465 -0.66 -2.55 29.31
N SER A 466 -1.13 -1.38 29.76
CA SER A 466 -1.37 -1.11 31.18
C SER A 466 -2.38 -2.08 31.80
N ARG A 467 -3.49 -2.37 31.11
CA ARG A 467 -4.47 -3.38 31.58
C ARG A 467 -3.86 -4.77 31.62
N ALA A 468 -3.05 -5.13 30.64
CA ALA A 468 -2.38 -6.42 30.62
C ALA A 468 -1.39 -6.55 31.80
N LEU A 469 -0.58 -5.52 32.09
CA LEU A 469 0.33 -5.51 33.26
C LEU A 469 -0.44 -5.60 34.58
N LEU A 470 -1.54 -4.87 34.74
CA LEU A 470 -2.41 -4.95 35.93
C LEU A 470 -2.99 -6.37 36.15
N ASN A 471 -3.10 -7.16 35.08
CA ASN A 471 -3.59 -8.54 35.11
C ASN A 471 -2.47 -9.59 34.96
N ASN A 472 -1.19 -9.20 35.06
CA ASN A 472 -0.02 -10.07 34.86
C ASN A 472 -0.06 -10.86 33.54
N ARG A 473 -0.48 -10.22 32.45
CA ARG A 473 -0.53 -10.81 31.11
C ARG A 473 0.58 -10.29 30.22
N SER A 474 1.27 -11.22 29.57
CA SER A 474 2.20 -10.93 28.48
C SER A 474 1.45 -10.39 27.25
N PRO A 475 2.14 -9.66 26.36
CA PRO A 475 1.61 -9.32 25.05
C PRO A 475 1.14 -10.56 24.26
N PHE A 476 0.10 -10.39 23.45
CA PHE A 476 -0.47 -11.44 22.59
C PHE A 476 -0.96 -12.72 23.31
N THR A 477 -1.17 -12.71 24.62
CA THR A 477 -1.82 -13.83 25.31
C THR A 477 -3.30 -13.95 24.87
N PRO A 478 -3.70 -15.04 24.17
CA PRO A 478 -5.08 -15.19 23.71
C PRO A 478 -6.02 -15.55 24.86
N PRO A 479 -7.34 -15.35 24.70
CA PRO A 479 -8.33 -15.92 25.60
C PRO A 479 -8.32 -17.46 25.53
N GLU A 480 -8.74 -18.12 26.60
CA GLU A 480 -8.77 -19.60 26.67
C GLU A 480 -9.78 -20.23 25.71
N VAL A 481 -10.93 -19.57 25.51
CA VAL A 481 -12.00 -20.03 24.64
C VAL A 481 -12.41 -18.90 23.70
N ILE A 482 -12.44 -19.21 22.42
CA ILE A 482 -12.98 -18.33 21.37
C ILE A 482 -14.26 -18.91 20.77
N ASP A 483 -15.14 -18.03 20.31
CA ASP A 483 -16.33 -18.39 19.54
C ASP A 483 -16.49 -17.46 18.34
N LEU A 484 -16.44 -18.03 17.14
CA LEU A 484 -16.54 -17.29 15.87
C LEU A 484 -17.98 -17.23 15.34
N GLY A 485 -18.93 -17.88 16.02
CA GLY A 485 -20.32 -17.91 15.60
C GLY A 485 -20.99 -16.55 15.70
N THR A 486 -21.68 -16.14 14.63
CA THR A 486 -22.48 -14.91 14.58
C THR A 486 -23.95 -15.24 14.37
N ASP A 487 -24.86 -14.40 14.90
CA ASP A 487 -26.29 -14.45 14.58
C ASP A 487 -26.61 -13.29 13.65
N HIS A 488 -26.18 -13.43 12.39
CA HIS A 488 -26.20 -12.36 11.40
C HIS A 488 -27.59 -11.70 11.27
N GLN A 489 -28.67 -12.49 11.27
CA GLN A 489 -30.04 -11.97 11.19
C GLN A 489 -30.45 -11.17 12.43
N SER A 490 -30.04 -11.60 13.63
CA SER A 490 -30.27 -10.84 14.86
C SER A 490 -29.43 -9.56 14.90
N GLU A 491 -28.19 -9.63 14.44
CA GLU A 491 -27.26 -8.51 14.36
C GLU A 491 -27.74 -7.43 13.41
N LEU A 492 -28.22 -7.80 12.20
CA LEU A 492 -28.87 -6.88 11.26
C LEU A 492 -30.05 -6.16 11.90
N ARG A 493 -30.99 -6.89 12.51
CA ARG A 493 -32.15 -6.27 13.16
C ARG A 493 -31.77 -5.27 14.25
N ARG A 494 -30.74 -5.59 15.05
CA ARG A 494 -30.25 -4.67 16.10
C ARG A 494 -29.56 -3.44 15.49
N ALA A 495 -28.79 -3.64 14.43
CA ALA A 495 -28.16 -2.55 13.69
C ALA A 495 -29.21 -1.62 13.08
N GLU A 496 -30.23 -2.13 12.42
CA GLU A 496 -31.32 -1.34 11.83
C GLU A 496 -32.10 -0.54 12.88
N LEU A 497 -32.44 -1.15 14.02
CA LEU A 497 -33.09 -0.44 15.13
C LEU A 497 -32.21 0.67 15.70
N TRP A 498 -30.90 0.42 15.81
CA TRP A 498 -29.95 1.43 16.23
C TRP A 498 -29.84 2.56 15.20
N MET A 499 -29.71 2.24 13.91
CA MET A 499 -29.67 3.20 12.80
C MET A 499 -30.91 4.11 12.80
N LEU A 500 -32.10 3.54 13.00
CA LEU A 500 -33.35 4.30 13.14
C LEU A 500 -33.25 5.35 14.24
N SER A 501 -32.75 4.96 15.42
CA SER A 501 -32.63 5.85 16.57
C SER A 501 -31.50 6.87 16.46
N THR A 502 -30.32 6.45 16.00
CA THR A 502 -29.09 7.27 15.97
C THR A 502 -29.21 8.39 14.94
N PHE A 503 -29.79 8.10 13.77
CA PHE A 503 -29.92 9.05 12.67
C PHE A 503 -31.34 9.62 12.50
N ASN A 504 -32.24 9.34 13.46
CA ASN A 504 -33.63 9.82 13.47
C ASN A 504 -34.43 9.48 12.20
N TYR A 505 -34.24 8.27 11.67
CA TYR A 505 -34.98 7.80 10.51
C TYR A 505 -36.43 7.40 10.87
N PRO A 506 -37.41 7.58 9.96
CA PRO A 506 -38.77 7.05 10.14
C PRO A 506 -38.78 5.53 10.33
N SER A 507 -39.72 4.98 11.10
CA SER A 507 -39.86 3.52 11.28
C SER A 507 -40.22 2.76 9.99
N THR A 508 -40.57 3.47 8.93
CA THR A 508 -40.84 2.94 7.59
C THR A 508 -39.63 3.00 6.66
N THR A 509 -38.45 3.42 7.15
CA THR A 509 -37.23 3.45 6.34
C THR A 509 -36.90 2.06 5.84
N ASP A 510 -36.65 1.98 4.54
CA ASP A 510 -36.23 0.75 3.88
C ASP A 510 -34.74 0.53 4.12
N PHE A 511 -34.39 -0.57 4.80
CA PHE A 511 -33.02 -1.04 5.00
C PHE A 511 -32.67 -2.20 4.06
N SER A 512 -33.54 -2.55 3.12
CA SER A 512 -33.26 -3.61 2.15
C SER A 512 -31.95 -3.35 1.41
N ILE A 513 -31.23 -4.43 1.17
CA ILE A 513 -29.96 -4.46 0.48
C ILE A 513 -30.20 -5.18 -0.86
N PRO A 514 -29.83 -4.58 -2.01
CA PRO A 514 -29.10 -3.31 -2.16
C PRO A 514 -29.98 -2.04 -2.10
N GLY A 515 -31.31 -2.15 -2.02
CA GLY A 515 -32.21 -0.99 -1.99
C GLY A 515 -32.03 -0.08 -3.21
N LEU A 516 -31.99 1.24 -3.00
CA LEU A 516 -31.80 2.21 -4.09
C LEU A 516 -30.42 2.14 -4.77
N MET A 517 -29.43 1.48 -4.17
CA MET A 517 -28.13 1.28 -4.81
C MET A 517 -28.24 0.40 -6.06
N ALA A 518 -29.26 -0.45 -6.15
CA ALA A 518 -29.50 -1.32 -7.30
C ALA A 518 -29.56 -0.58 -8.64
N SER A 519 -29.95 0.71 -8.62
CA SER A 519 -30.05 1.55 -9.82
C SER A 519 -28.84 2.45 -10.07
N ASP A 520 -27.85 2.48 -9.17
CA ASP A 520 -26.63 3.26 -9.40
C ASP A 520 -25.78 2.56 -10.48
N PRO A 521 -25.40 3.25 -11.57
CA PRO A 521 -24.60 2.64 -12.63
C PRO A 521 -23.29 2.02 -12.15
N ARG A 522 -22.65 2.59 -11.12
CA ARG A 522 -21.40 2.06 -10.54
C ARG A 522 -21.65 0.75 -9.79
N PHE A 523 -22.75 0.66 -9.04
CA PHE A 523 -23.15 -0.58 -8.38
C PHE A 523 -23.44 -1.70 -9.38
N ILE A 524 -24.10 -1.37 -10.50
CA ILE A 524 -24.38 -2.32 -11.57
C ILE A 524 -23.05 -2.80 -12.22
N ARG A 525 -22.15 -1.88 -12.57
CA ARG A 525 -20.85 -2.22 -13.17
C ARG A 525 -19.96 -2.99 -12.20
N GLY A 526 -19.89 -2.59 -10.94
CA GLY A 526 -19.09 -3.24 -9.91
C GLY A 526 -19.49 -4.70 -9.69
N GLN A 527 -20.79 -5.01 -9.62
CA GLN A 527 -21.27 -6.39 -9.53
C GLN A 527 -20.89 -7.22 -10.76
N GLU A 528 -21.03 -6.62 -11.94
CA GLU A 528 -20.72 -7.28 -13.20
C GLU A 528 -19.22 -7.58 -13.33
N LEU A 529 -18.35 -6.61 -13.01
CA LEU A 529 -16.91 -6.81 -12.98
C LEU A 529 -16.51 -7.87 -11.96
N TRP A 530 -17.11 -7.86 -10.76
CA TRP A 530 -16.87 -8.89 -9.74
C TRP A 530 -17.25 -10.28 -10.24
N HIS A 531 -18.38 -10.41 -10.93
CA HIS A 531 -18.83 -11.68 -11.49
C HIS A 531 -17.84 -12.26 -12.52
N LEU A 532 -17.24 -11.39 -13.33
CA LEU A 532 -16.18 -11.75 -14.29
C LEU A 532 -14.81 -12.02 -13.62
N GLY A 533 -14.69 -11.89 -12.30
CA GLY A 533 -13.43 -12.05 -11.57
C GLY A 533 -12.48 -10.87 -11.68
N LEU A 534 -12.97 -9.71 -12.11
CA LEU A 534 -12.22 -8.46 -12.27
C LEU A 534 -12.27 -7.65 -10.97
N ALA A 535 -11.59 -8.16 -9.94
CA ALA A 535 -11.66 -7.64 -8.57
C ALA A 535 -11.25 -6.16 -8.47
N ASP A 536 -10.12 -5.77 -9.04
CA ASP A 536 -9.60 -4.39 -8.99
C ASP A 536 -10.56 -3.38 -9.64
N GLN A 537 -11.11 -3.73 -10.80
CA GLN A 537 -12.06 -2.88 -11.50
C GLN A 537 -13.39 -2.79 -10.74
N ALA A 538 -13.84 -3.91 -10.17
CA ALA A 538 -15.05 -3.93 -9.35
C ALA A 538 -14.88 -3.09 -8.07
N GLU A 539 -13.74 -3.21 -7.41
CA GLU A 539 -13.36 -2.39 -6.26
C GLU A 539 -13.43 -0.90 -6.62
N ALA A 540 -12.86 -0.49 -7.75
CA ALA A 540 -12.86 0.91 -8.16
C ALA A 540 -14.29 1.48 -8.29
N GLU A 541 -15.23 0.71 -8.84
CA GLU A 541 -16.65 1.10 -8.97
C GLU A 541 -17.34 1.21 -7.60
N PHE A 542 -17.16 0.22 -6.74
CA PHE A 542 -17.74 0.27 -5.40
C PHE A 542 -17.12 1.37 -4.54
N ASN A 543 -15.83 1.63 -4.70
CA ASN A 543 -15.14 2.66 -3.94
C ASN A 543 -15.55 4.07 -4.39
N ASP A 544 -15.70 4.33 -5.69
CA ASP A 544 -16.24 5.61 -6.19
C ASP A 544 -17.69 5.84 -5.69
N LEU A 545 -18.53 4.80 -5.69
CA LEU A 545 -19.85 4.87 -5.09
C LEU A 545 -19.77 5.22 -3.60
N ARG A 546 -18.95 4.50 -2.83
CA ARG A 546 -18.74 4.72 -1.39
C ARG A 546 -18.27 6.15 -1.11
N GLU A 547 -17.30 6.65 -1.85
CA GLU A 547 -16.72 8.00 -1.67
C GLU A 547 -17.73 9.10 -2.02
N SER A 548 -18.57 8.89 -3.03
CA SER A 548 -19.66 9.84 -3.34
C SER A 548 -20.76 9.89 -2.26
N MET A 549 -20.81 8.89 -1.38
CA MET A 549 -21.87 8.68 -0.39
C MET A 549 -21.37 8.80 1.06
N LEU A 550 -20.18 9.37 1.30
CA LEU A 550 -19.55 9.47 2.63
C LEU A 550 -20.44 10.15 3.69
N ASN A 551 -21.37 11.01 3.27
CA ASN A 551 -22.26 11.73 4.18
C ASN A 551 -23.65 11.07 4.33
N ASP A 552 -23.88 9.91 3.73
CA ASP A 552 -25.14 9.16 3.84
C ASP A 552 -24.94 7.88 4.69
N PRO A 553 -25.42 7.87 5.94
CA PRO A 553 -25.23 6.72 6.82
C PRO A 553 -26.05 5.51 6.39
N LEU A 554 -27.19 5.69 5.72
CA LEU A 554 -28.02 4.56 5.25
C LEU A 554 -27.35 3.86 4.07
N VAL A 555 -26.82 4.61 3.11
CA VAL A 555 -26.07 4.03 1.98
C VAL A 555 -24.77 3.40 2.48
N SER A 556 -24.04 4.05 3.39
CA SER A 556 -22.83 3.48 4.00
C SER A 556 -23.12 2.17 4.74
N TYR A 557 -24.24 2.08 5.47
CA TYR A 557 -24.68 0.83 6.11
C TYR A 557 -24.96 -0.27 5.09
N ARG A 558 -25.70 0.04 4.02
CA ARG A 558 -26.02 -0.94 2.97
C ARG A 558 -24.76 -1.43 2.25
N LEU A 559 -23.83 -0.54 1.94
CA LEU A 559 -22.53 -0.89 1.35
C LEU A 559 -21.72 -1.78 2.31
N ALA A 560 -21.68 -1.43 3.60
CA ALA A 560 -20.96 -2.22 4.61
C ALA A 560 -21.44 -3.68 4.65
N VAL A 561 -22.75 -3.90 4.68
CA VAL A 561 -23.32 -5.25 4.72
C VAL A 561 -23.13 -5.95 3.37
N PHE A 562 -23.53 -5.31 2.26
CA PHE A 562 -23.43 -5.90 0.93
C PHE A 562 -22.00 -6.34 0.58
N LEU A 563 -21.02 -5.47 0.80
CA LEU A 563 -19.62 -5.76 0.47
C LEU A 563 -19.03 -6.81 1.41
N SER A 564 -19.46 -6.86 2.67
CA SER A 564 -19.05 -7.92 3.61
C SER A 564 -19.56 -9.29 3.15
N ASP A 565 -20.80 -9.36 2.68
CA ASP A 565 -21.39 -10.61 2.17
C ASP A 565 -20.77 -11.02 0.82
N LEU A 566 -20.37 -10.04 0.00
CA LEU A 566 -19.73 -10.27 -1.29
C LEU A 566 -18.29 -10.82 -1.16
N GLY A 567 -17.61 -10.54 -0.05
CA GLY A 567 -16.18 -10.86 0.14
C GLY A 567 -15.24 -9.67 -0.06
N MET A 568 -15.77 -8.47 -0.31
CA MET A 568 -15.01 -7.22 -0.44
C MET A 568 -14.79 -6.56 0.93
N TYR A 569 -14.04 -7.26 1.77
CA TYR A 569 -13.94 -6.96 3.20
C TYR A 569 -13.35 -5.58 3.49
N ARG A 570 -12.34 -5.12 2.75
CA ARG A 570 -11.72 -3.81 2.96
C ARG A 570 -12.74 -2.68 2.82
N GLN A 571 -13.50 -2.67 1.73
CA GLN A 571 -14.49 -1.64 1.42
C GLN A 571 -15.70 -1.76 2.37
N ALA A 572 -16.04 -2.97 2.81
CA ALA A 572 -17.02 -3.20 3.86
C ALA A 572 -16.60 -2.59 5.21
N ILE A 573 -15.34 -2.81 5.63
CA ILE A 573 -14.73 -2.24 6.84
C ILE A 573 -14.77 -0.72 6.80
N LEU A 574 -14.36 -0.13 5.66
CA LEU A 574 -14.36 1.33 5.47
C LEU A 574 -15.78 1.91 5.54
N SER A 575 -16.76 1.23 4.92
CA SER A 575 -18.16 1.65 4.94
C SER A 575 -18.77 1.53 6.33
N ALA A 576 -18.48 0.44 7.06
CA ALA A 576 -18.90 0.26 8.44
C ALA A 576 -18.29 1.34 9.34
N ARG A 577 -17.01 1.69 9.13
CA ARG A 577 -16.36 2.77 9.87
C ARG A 577 -17.04 4.11 9.60
N GLN A 578 -17.38 4.41 8.35
CA GLN A 578 -18.07 5.64 7.97
C GLN A 578 -19.41 5.83 8.71
N VAL A 579 -20.21 4.76 8.88
CA VAL A 579 -21.45 4.82 9.67
C VAL A 579 -21.17 5.25 11.11
N LEU A 580 -20.11 4.71 11.71
CA LEU A 580 -19.75 5.01 13.10
C LEU A 580 -19.19 6.44 13.26
N ASP A 581 -18.42 6.91 12.28
CA ASP A 581 -17.93 8.30 12.26
C ASP A 581 -19.09 9.29 12.14
N LEU A 582 -20.07 9.02 11.28
CA LEU A 582 -21.29 9.84 11.16
C LEU A 582 -22.15 9.80 12.42
N ALA A 583 -22.07 8.73 13.22
CA ALA A 583 -22.71 8.64 14.53
C ALA A 583 -21.94 9.41 15.63
N GLY A 584 -20.78 10.00 15.31
CA GLY A 584 -19.95 10.75 16.24
C GLY A 584 -19.18 9.86 17.22
N LEU A 585 -18.92 8.61 16.86
CA LEU A 585 -18.21 7.65 17.71
C LEU A 585 -16.70 7.71 17.44
N ASP A 586 -15.93 7.95 18.50
CA ASP A 586 -14.47 7.74 18.50
C ASP A 586 -14.13 6.23 18.55
N ASP A 587 -12.84 5.88 18.49
CA ASP A 587 -12.40 4.49 18.41
C ASP A 587 -12.94 3.63 19.55
N ALA A 588 -12.89 4.12 20.78
CA ALA A 588 -13.46 3.43 21.93
C ALA A 588 -15.00 3.36 21.88
N GLY A 589 -15.66 4.46 21.49
CA GLY A 589 -17.10 4.56 21.33
C GLY A 589 -17.64 3.60 20.28
N THR A 590 -16.87 3.28 19.24
CA THR A 590 -17.29 2.34 18.20
C THR A 590 -17.61 0.93 18.74
N LEU A 591 -16.98 0.51 19.84
CA LEU A 591 -17.23 -0.78 20.48
C LEU A 591 -18.57 -0.83 21.23
N THR A 592 -19.25 0.31 21.38
CA THR A 592 -20.59 0.40 22.00
C THR A 592 -21.73 0.30 20.98
N ALA A 593 -21.42 0.43 19.69
CA ALA A 593 -22.37 0.25 18.60
C ALA A 593 -22.84 -1.22 18.51
N PRO A 594 -23.92 -1.52 17.78
CA PRO A 594 -24.34 -2.89 17.52
C PRO A 594 -23.19 -3.75 17.00
N VAL A 595 -23.07 -4.97 17.54
CA VAL A 595 -21.93 -5.86 17.30
C VAL A 595 -21.68 -6.16 15.82
N LEU A 596 -22.72 -6.06 14.96
CA LEU A 596 -22.59 -6.14 13.50
C LEU A 596 -21.42 -5.31 12.97
N PHE A 597 -21.32 -4.04 13.38
CA PHE A 597 -20.25 -3.15 12.91
C PHE A 597 -18.87 -3.62 13.38
N SER A 598 -18.79 -4.23 14.57
CA SER A 598 -17.54 -4.83 15.06
C SER A 598 -17.21 -6.12 14.33
N HIS A 599 -18.18 -6.98 14.02
CA HIS A 599 -17.97 -8.18 13.21
C HIS A 599 -17.62 -7.89 11.74
N ILE A 600 -18.07 -6.77 11.18
CA ILE A 600 -17.58 -6.30 9.86
C ILE A 600 -16.17 -5.71 9.99
N ARG A 601 -15.95 -4.82 10.98
CA ARG A 601 -14.64 -4.18 11.13
C ARG A 601 -13.53 -5.13 11.57
N PHE A 602 -13.85 -6.16 12.33
CA PHE A 602 -12.90 -7.11 12.92
C PHE A 602 -13.39 -8.54 12.67
N GLY A 603 -13.76 -8.84 11.42
CA GLY A 603 -14.30 -10.14 11.04
C GLY A 603 -13.28 -11.28 11.11
N ALA A 604 -13.79 -12.48 11.36
CA ALA A 604 -13.06 -13.74 11.26
C ALA A 604 -13.08 -14.26 9.80
N TYR A 605 -12.61 -13.43 8.86
CA TYR A 605 -12.64 -13.70 7.42
C TYR A 605 -11.70 -14.83 7.00
N PHE A 606 -12.00 -15.53 5.90
CA PHE A 606 -11.26 -16.71 5.45
C PHE A 606 -11.04 -17.77 6.57
N PRO A 607 -12.05 -18.14 7.38
CA PRO A 607 -11.84 -18.98 8.57
C PRO A 607 -11.39 -20.40 8.21
N ASP A 608 -11.79 -20.89 7.05
CA ASP A 608 -11.40 -22.16 6.44
C ASP A 608 -9.93 -22.20 5.99
N LEU A 609 -9.30 -21.04 5.76
CA LEU A 609 -7.86 -20.93 5.53
C LEU A 609 -7.09 -20.56 6.80
N VAL A 610 -7.53 -19.52 7.52
CA VAL A 610 -6.84 -18.95 8.68
C VAL A 610 -6.69 -19.97 9.80
N VAL A 611 -7.75 -20.67 10.18
CA VAL A 611 -7.70 -21.60 11.31
C VAL A 611 -6.71 -22.76 11.07
N PRO A 612 -6.81 -23.54 9.98
CA PRO A 612 -5.89 -24.66 9.78
C PRO A 612 -4.45 -24.21 9.50
N ILE A 613 -4.23 -23.13 8.74
CA ILE A 613 -2.88 -22.66 8.42
C ILE A 613 -2.21 -22.05 9.66
N ALA A 614 -2.94 -21.28 10.49
CA ALA A 614 -2.41 -20.77 11.76
C ALA A 614 -1.98 -21.92 12.68
N GLN A 615 -2.80 -22.98 12.79
CA GLN A 615 -2.46 -24.17 13.58
C GLN A 615 -1.21 -24.87 13.05
N LYS A 616 -1.08 -25.03 11.73
CA LYS A 616 0.10 -25.62 11.08
C LYS A 616 1.40 -24.92 11.49
N TYR A 617 1.39 -23.59 11.54
CA TYR A 617 2.57 -22.78 11.87
C TYR A 617 2.69 -22.39 13.36
N GLY A 618 1.79 -22.88 14.22
CA GLY A 618 1.85 -22.64 15.66
C GLY A 618 1.43 -21.24 16.10
N PHE A 619 0.55 -20.58 15.34
CA PHE A 619 -0.04 -19.28 15.70
C PHE A 619 -1.48 -19.41 16.18
N HIS A 620 -1.90 -18.51 17.06
CA HIS A 620 -3.30 -18.39 17.43
C HIS A 620 -4.08 -17.66 16.32
N PRO A 621 -5.28 -18.12 15.91
CA PRO A 621 -6.03 -17.50 14.82
C PRO A 621 -6.30 -16.00 15.01
N LEU A 622 -6.61 -15.55 16.23
CA LEU A 622 -6.81 -14.11 16.51
C LEU A 622 -5.56 -13.26 16.23
N PHE A 623 -4.35 -13.80 16.45
CA PHE A 623 -3.11 -13.11 16.10
C PHE A 623 -2.94 -12.99 14.58
N VAL A 624 -3.27 -14.06 13.84
CA VAL A 624 -3.24 -14.07 12.38
C VAL A 624 -4.24 -13.07 11.81
N TRP A 625 -5.52 -13.09 12.23
CA TRP A 625 -6.50 -12.09 11.80
C TRP A 625 -6.08 -10.65 12.13
N SER A 626 -5.41 -10.45 13.26
CA SER A 626 -4.89 -9.12 13.61
C SER A 626 -3.80 -8.65 12.65
N THR A 627 -2.94 -9.58 12.22
CA THR A 627 -1.88 -9.33 11.23
C THR A 627 -2.49 -9.06 9.85
N LEU A 628 -3.39 -9.94 9.37
CA LEU A 628 -4.09 -9.76 8.08
C LEU A 628 -4.84 -8.43 8.00
N ARG A 629 -5.49 -8.05 9.11
CA ARG A 629 -6.16 -6.75 9.20
C ARG A 629 -5.17 -5.60 9.00
N GLN A 630 -4.01 -5.66 9.64
CA GLN A 630 -2.99 -4.62 9.54
C GLN A 630 -2.36 -4.56 8.14
N GLU A 631 -2.16 -5.71 7.49
CA GLU A 631 -1.48 -5.80 6.19
C GLU A 631 -2.37 -5.37 5.03
N SER A 632 -3.59 -5.91 4.95
CA SER A 632 -4.42 -5.79 3.74
C SER A 632 -5.84 -5.30 3.99
N LEU A 633 -6.28 -5.19 5.25
CA LEU A 633 -7.70 -5.14 5.58
C LEU A 633 -8.50 -6.27 4.90
N PHE A 634 -7.86 -7.43 4.75
CA PHE A 634 -8.39 -8.65 4.13
C PHE A 634 -8.68 -8.55 2.63
N ASP A 635 -8.03 -7.63 1.93
CA ASP A 635 -8.06 -7.52 0.48
C ASP A 635 -7.02 -8.46 -0.17
N PRO A 636 -7.42 -9.52 -0.86
CA PRO A 636 -6.49 -10.46 -1.48
C PRO A 636 -5.85 -9.93 -2.77
N SER A 637 -6.44 -8.89 -3.38
CA SER A 637 -5.98 -8.25 -4.62
C SER A 637 -5.00 -7.10 -4.39
N ILE A 638 -4.85 -6.62 -3.15
CA ILE A 638 -4.10 -5.41 -2.86
C ILE A 638 -2.60 -5.52 -3.20
N GLN A 639 -2.10 -4.49 -3.91
CA GLN A 639 -0.69 -4.25 -4.15
C GLN A 639 -0.24 -2.95 -3.45
N SER A 640 0.84 -3.01 -2.65
CA SER A 640 1.42 -1.81 -2.05
C SER A 640 2.20 -0.99 -3.08
N SER A 641 2.49 0.27 -2.73
CA SER A 641 3.39 1.12 -3.52
C SER A 641 4.80 0.55 -3.67
N ALA A 642 5.25 -0.27 -2.71
CA ALA A 642 6.52 -0.98 -2.75
C ALA A 642 6.46 -2.29 -3.55
N GLY A 643 5.26 -2.72 -4.00
CA GLY A 643 5.05 -3.93 -4.78
C GLY A 643 4.75 -5.19 -3.95
N ALA A 644 4.42 -5.05 -2.67
CA ALA A 644 3.96 -6.16 -1.84
C ALA A 644 2.55 -6.61 -2.24
N LEU A 645 2.27 -7.91 -2.24
CA LEU A 645 1.05 -8.49 -2.81
C LEU A 645 0.22 -9.27 -1.78
N GLY A 646 -1.11 -9.15 -1.90
CA GLY A 646 -2.11 -10.01 -1.26
C GLY A 646 -2.28 -9.85 0.26
N LEU A 647 -2.96 -10.81 0.88
CA LEU A 647 -3.47 -10.76 2.27
C LEU A 647 -2.43 -10.41 3.34
N MET A 648 -1.21 -10.92 3.21
CA MET A 648 -0.07 -10.74 4.10
C MET A 648 1.02 -9.83 3.51
N GLN A 649 0.74 -9.16 2.39
CA GLN A 649 1.66 -8.20 1.74
C GLN A 649 3.07 -8.75 1.55
N ILE A 650 3.18 -9.82 0.75
CA ILE A 650 4.45 -10.49 0.49
C ILE A 650 5.15 -9.83 -0.70
N MET A 651 6.42 -9.50 -0.53
CA MET A 651 7.27 -9.02 -1.63
C MET A 651 7.53 -10.15 -2.63
N PRO A 652 7.48 -9.91 -3.96
CA PRO A 652 7.70 -10.94 -4.97
C PRO A 652 9.03 -11.71 -4.83
N ALA A 653 10.10 -11.02 -4.41
CA ALA A 653 11.40 -11.63 -4.12
C ALA A 653 11.29 -12.64 -2.96
N THR A 654 10.69 -12.23 -1.85
CA THR A 654 10.44 -13.10 -0.68
C THR A 654 9.54 -14.29 -1.03
N GLY A 655 8.49 -14.08 -1.83
CA GLY A 655 7.65 -15.17 -2.32
C GLY A 655 8.43 -16.21 -3.13
N SER A 656 9.36 -15.76 -3.98
CA SER A 656 10.23 -16.65 -4.78
C SER A 656 11.20 -17.48 -3.91
N GLU A 657 11.71 -16.89 -2.82
CA GLU A 657 12.54 -17.59 -1.84
C GLU A 657 11.75 -18.66 -1.08
N ILE A 658 10.56 -18.31 -0.58
CA ILE A 658 9.66 -19.24 0.13
C ILE A 658 9.24 -20.38 -0.79
N PHE A 659 8.86 -20.07 -2.04
CA PHE A 659 8.55 -21.05 -3.09
C PHE A 659 9.66 -22.10 -3.22
N SER A 660 10.90 -21.64 -3.41
CA SER A 660 12.07 -22.50 -3.61
C SER A 660 12.33 -23.43 -2.42
N ARG A 661 11.96 -22.98 -1.21
CA ARG A 661 12.11 -23.74 0.03
C ARG A 661 10.98 -24.74 0.26
N LEU A 662 9.74 -24.35 -0.01
CA LEU A 662 8.55 -25.18 0.26
C LEU A 662 8.31 -26.25 -0.82
N GLY A 663 8.95 -26.14 -1.99
CA GLY A 663 8.83 -27.14 -3.07
C GLY A 663 7.43 -27.16 -3.69
N TRP A 664 6.87 -25.97 -3.90
CA TRP A 664 5.56 -25.79 -4.51
C TRP A 664 5.61 -26.08 -6.04
N PRO A 665 4.49 -26.32 -6.74
CA PRO A 665 4.49 -26.74 -8.15
C PRO A 665 5.35 -25.87 -9.07
N ASP A 666 5.98 -26.50 -10.07
CA ASP A 666 7.01 -25.90 -10.95
C ASP A 666 6.51 -24.70 -11.80
N ASP A 667 5.21 -24.41 -11.80
CA ASP A 667 4.54 -23.36 -12.57
C ASP A 667 4.22 -22.08 -11.77
N TYR A 668 4.82 -21.88 -10.60
CA TYR A 668 4.67 -20.67 -9.80
C TYR A 668 4.97 -19.37 -10.56
N THR A 669 4.10 -18.38 -10.37
CA THR A 669 4.19 -17.03 -10.90
C THR A 669 4.01 -16.01 -9.76
N GLN A 670 4.45 -14.76 -9.96
CA GLN A 670 4.22 -13.72 -8.94
C GLN A 670 2.72 -13.47 -8.66
N THR A 671 1.86 -13.70 -9.65
CA THR A 671 0.40 -13.59 -9.53
C THR A 671 -0.20 -14.61 -8.58
N ASP A 672 0.49 -15.73 -8.30
CA ASP A 672 0.04 -16.67 -7.28
C ASP A 672 0.02 -16.06 -5.88
N LEU A 673 0.79 -15.00 -5.62
CA LEU A 673 0.72 -14.28 -4.35
C LEU A 673 -0.61 -13.53 -4.15
N LEU A 674 -1.45 -13.40 -5.18
CA LEU A 674 -2.80 -12.85 -5.05
C LEU A 674 -3.84 -13.90 -4.65
N ARG A 675 -3.45 -15.19 -4.62
CA ARG A 675 -4.33 -16.27 -4.16
C ARG A 675 -4.31 -16.34 -2.62
N PRO A 676 -5.47 -16.27 -1.93
CA PRO A 676 -5.54 -16.28 -0.47
C PRO A 676 -4.85 -17.46 0.23
N ASP A 677 -5.05 -18.67 -0.26
CA ASP A 677 -4.46 -19.91 0.28
C ASP A 677 -2.92 -19.88 0.25
N VAL A 678 -2.38 -19.43 -0.87
CA VAL A 678 -0.95 -19.24 -1.13
C VAL A 678 -0.36 -18.20 -0.20
N ASN A 679 -0.92 -17.00 -0.25
CA ASN A 679 -0.35 -15.83 0.38
C ASN A 679 -0.32 -16.01 1.90
N LEU A 680 -1.41 -16.55 2.46
CA LEU A 680 -1.49 -16.86 3.88
C LEU A 680 -0.51 -17.97 4.29
N ALA A 681 -0.36 -19.02 3.47
CA ALA A 681 0.60 -20.09 3.76
C ALA A 681 2.06 -19.60 3.72
N PHE A 682 2.38 -18.71 2.78
CA PHE A 682 3.72 -18.15 2.63
C PHE A 682 4.04 -17.15 3.73
N GLY A 683 3.12 -16.23 4.03
CA GLY A 683 3.33 -15.21 5.05
C GLY A 683 3.46 -15.81 6.45
N LEU A 684 2.67 -16.85 6.77
CA LEU A 684 2.80 -17.54 8.06
C LEU A 684 4.01 -18.46 8.15
N ASP A 685 4.49 -19.02 7.04
CA ASP A 685 5.77 -19.73 6.99
C ASP A 685 6.93 -18.77 7.31
N TYR A 686 6.99 -17.64 6.62
CA TYR A 686 8.02 -16.63 6.85
C TYR A 686 7.95 -16.04 8.26
N LEU A 687 6.75 -15.71 8.76
CA LEU A 687 6.57 -15.19 10.12
C LEU A 687 6.96 -16.23 11.19
N ALA A 688 6.70 -17.53 10.95
CA ALA A 688 7.13 -18.60 11.84
C ALA A 688 8.67 -18.69 11.88
N ASP A 689 9.34 -18.59 10.74
CA ASP A 689 10.81 -18.56 10.72
C ASP A 689 11.37 -17.39 11.51
N GLN A 690 10.78 -16.19 11.37
CA GLN A 690 11.24 -15.02 12.12
C GLN A 690 11.03 -15.20 13.62
N ARG A 691 9.86 -15.74 14.02
CA ARG A 691 9.57 -16.07 15.42
C ARG A 691 10.60 -17.06 15.97
N ASP A 692 10.89 -18.12 15.23
CA ASP A 692 11.79 -19.18 15.69
C ASP A 692 13.25 -18.69 15.75
N TYR A 693 13.68 -17.89 14.77
CA TYR A 693 14.99 -17.21 14.76
C TYR A 693 15.16 -16.26 15.95
N LEU A 694 14.09 -15.58 16.37
CA LEU A 694 14.10 -14.58 17.45
C LEU A 694 13.61 -15.16 18.79
N GLY A 695 13.69 -16.48 18.96
CA GLY A 695 13.49 -17.15 20.26
C GLY A 695 12.05 -17.17 20.77
N GLY A 696 11.05 -17.10 19.88
CA GLY A 696 9.62 -17.15 20.23
C GLY A 696 8.97 -15.79 20.48
N ASP A 697 9.71 -14.68 20.33
CA ASP A 697 9.22 -13.32 20.57
C ASP A 697 8.37 -12.80 19.39
N LEU A 698 7.07 -12.64 19.61
CA LEU A 698 6.14 -12.19 18.59
C LEU A 698 6.32 -10.71 18.20
N TYR A 699 6.76 -9.83 19.11
CA TYR A 699 7.06 -8.44 18.72
C TYR A 699 8.29 -8.40 17.83
N ALA A 700 9.32 -9.16 18.16
CA ALA A 700 10.53 -9.25 17.34
C ALA A 700 10.22 -9.88 15.98
N ALA A 701 9.38 -10.92 15.91
CA ALA A 701 8.94 -11.54 14.66
C ALA A 701 8.19 -10.56 13.74
N LEU A 702 7.22 -9.82 14.28
CA LEU A 702 6.49 -8.78 13.54
C LEU A 702 7.42 -7.63 13.10
N ALA A 703 8.39 -7.25 13.93
CA ALA A 703 9.38 -6.24 13.57
C ALA A 703 10.33 -6.73 12.48
N ALA A 704 10.66 -8.03 12.44
CA ALA A 704 11.45 -8.63 11.38
C ALA A 704 10.65 -8.70 10.07
N TYR A 705 9.34 -8.97 10.17
CA TYR A 705 8.42 -9.00 9.04
C TYR A 705 8.33 -7.63 8.35
N ASN A 706 8.12 -6.55 9.11
CA ASN A 706 7.96 -5.20 8.55
C ASN A 706 9.29 -4.43 8.38
N GLY A 707 10.20 -4.52 9.35
CA GLY A 707 11.45 -3.74 9.41
C GLY A 707 12.73 -4.51 9.06
N GLY A 708 12.61 -5.80 8.71
CA GLY A 708 13.73 -6.67 8.34
C GLY A 708 14.40 -7.38 9.54
N PRO A 709 14.87 -8.62 9.37
CA PRO A 709 15.35 -9.47 10.46
C PRO A 709 16.62 -8.95 11.15
N GLY A 710 17.53 -8.33 10.41
CA GLY A 710 18.75 -7.75 10.98
C GLY A 710 18.47 -6.60 11.95
N ASN A 711 17.52 -5.74 11.59
CA ASN A 711 17.09 -4.63 12.45
C ASN A 711 16.37 -5.16 13.68
N ALA A 712 15.43 -6.10 13.51
CA ALA A 712 14.69 -6.70 14.62
C ALA A 712 15.60 -7.39 15.63
N ALA A 713 16.59 -8.17 15.18
CA ALA A 713 17.57 -8.81 16.06
C ALA A 713 18.40 -7.77 16.85
N SER A 714 18.83 -6.68 16.20
CA SER A 714 19.53 -5.58 16.85
C SER A 714 18.67 -4.92 17.93
N TRP A 715 17.41 -4.62 17.62
CA TRP A 715 16.47 -4.03 18.58
C TRP A 715 16.16 -4.97 19.74
N GLN A 716 15.99 -6.27 19.48
CA GLN A 716 15.72 -7.28 20.50
C GLN A 716 16.88 -7.36 21.50
N SER A 717 18.13 -7.35 20.99
CA SER A 717 19.31 -7.35 21.84
C SER A 717 19.38 -6.14 22.77
N LEU A 718 18.93 -4.96 22.32
CA LEU A 718 18.93 -3.73 23.11
C LEU A 718 17.78 -3.67 24.13
N ALA A 719 16.70 -4.43 23.90
CA ALA A 719 15.51 -4.45 24.76
C ALA A 719 15.65 -5.38 25.97
N HIS A 720 16.63 -6.28 25.96
CA HIS A 720 16.91 -7.22 27.06
C HIS A 720 15.67 -8.03 27.51
N GLY A 721 14.80 -8.39 26.57
CA GLY A 721 13.59 -9.17 26.82
C GLY A 721 12.40 -8.39 27.38
N ASP A 722 12.50 -7.05 27.50
CA ASP A 722 11.36 -6.20 27.85
C ASP A 722 10.58 -5.84 26.57
N PRO A 723 9.36 -6.38 26.37
CA PRO A 723 8.60 -6.15 25.14
C PRO A 723 8.15 -4.69 25.00
N ASP A 724 7.98 -3.98 26.11
CA ASP A 724 7.56 -2.59 26.05
C ASP A 724 8.75 -1.70 25.65
N LEU A 725 9.94 -1.99 26.20
CA LEU A 725 11.17 -1.32 25.80
C LEU A 725 11.54 -1.61 24.35
N PHE A 726 11.27 -2.82 23.87
CA PHE A 726 11.48 -3.19 22.47
C PHE A 726 10.76 -2.23 21.53
N VAL A 727 9.47 -1.96 21.77
CA VAL A 727 8.68 -1.01 20.96
C VAL A 727 9.32 0.39 20.91
N GLU A 728 9.96 0.85 21.99
CA GLU A 728 10.61 2.17 21.99
C GLU A 728 12.00 2.19 21.35
N ILE A 729 12.67 1.05 21.30
CA ILE A 729 13.96 0.88 20.63
C ILE A 729 13.79 0.80 19.11
N VAL A 730 12.65 0.31 18.64
CA VAL A 730 12.33 0.28 17.20
C VAL A 730 12.48 1.68 16.61
N ARG A 731 13.44 1.81 15.69
CA ARG A 731 13.87 3.10 15.15
C ARG A 731 13.02 3.54 13.95
N PHE A 732 12.36 2.60 13.28
CA PHE A 732 11.43 2.89 12.19
C PHE A 732 10.05 3.21 12.77
N ASP A 733 9.56 4.41 12.47
CA ASP A 733 8.26 4.86 12.97
C ASP A 733 7.12 3.96 12.47
N GLU A 734 7.18 3.55 11.20
CA GLU A 734 6.26 2.60 10.58
C GLU A 734 6.24 1.27 11.34
N THR A 735 7.40 0.64 11.56
CA THR A 735 7.48 -0.62 12.30
C THR A 735 6.96 -0.48 13.73
N ARG A 736 7.26 0.63 14.41
CA ARG A 736 6.76 0.86 15.77
C ARG A 736 5.22 0.93 15.78
N LYS A 737 4.64 1.72 14.87
CA LYS A 737 3.18 1.84 14.71
C LYS A 737 2.54 0.51 14.32
N TYR A 738 3.20 -0.28 13.47
CA TYR A 738 2.77 -1.61 13.06
C TYR A 738 2.65 -2.57 14.25
N LEU A 739 3.67 -2.63 15.13
CA LEU A 739 3.61 -3.45 16.35
C LEU A 739 2.49 -3.01 17.29
N MET A 740 2.35 -1.70 17.47
CA MET A 740 1.32 -1.11 18.33
C MET A 740 -0.08 -1.43 17.79
N GLY A 741 -0.31 -1.19 16.50
CA GLY A 741 -1.57 -1.42 15.80
C GLY A 741 -1.99 -2.89 15.83
N ILE A 742 -1.10 -3.83 15.56
CA ILE A 742 -1.44 -5.27 15.64
C ILE A 742 -1.81 -5.68 17.06
N TYR A 743 -1.13 -5.13 18.08
CA TYR A 743 -1.51 -5.40 19.47
C TYR A 743 -2.87 -4.81 19.83
N GLU A 744 -3.16 -3.57 19.41
CA GLU A 744 -4.48 -2.95 19.59
C GLU A 744 -5.58 -3.79 18.92
N ILE A 745 -5.39 -4.16 17.66
CA ILE A 745 -6.30 -5.02 16.90
C ILE A 745 -6.49 -6.36 17.61
N PHE A 746 -5.42 -6.99 18.07
CA PHE A 746 -5.48 -8.27 18.79
C PHE A 746 -6.31 -8.18 20.07
N THR A 747 -6.22 -7.07 20.81
CA THR A 747 -7.02 -6.87 22.02
C THR A 747 -8.51 -6.71 21.69
N ILE A 748 -8.85 -6.09 20.56
CA ILE A 748 -10.23 -5.99 20.07
C ILE A 748 -10.76 -7.36 19.67
N TYR A 749 -10.02 -8.13 18.87
CA TYR A 749 -10.36 -9.51 18.53
C TYR A 749 -10.54 -10.37 19.78
N SER A 750 -9.63 -10.23 20.76
CA SER A 750 -9.70 -10.97 22.02
C SER A 750 -10.96 -10.63 22.82
N ARG A 751 -11.44 -9.39 22.81
CA ARG A 751 -12.70 -9.00 23.48
C ARG A 751 -13.92 -9.47 22.72
N LEU A 752 -13.89 -9.35 21.39
CA LEU A 752 -15.02 -9.63 20.52
C LEU A 752 -15.36 -11.12 20.49
N TYR A 753 -14.32 -11.97 20.47
CA TYR A 753 -14.47 -13.41 20.30
C TYR A 753 -14.21 -14.23 21.56
N ALA A 754 -13.80 -13.62 22.68
CA ALA A 754 -13.69 -14.35 23.95
C ALA A 754 -15.06 -14.73 24.50
N ARG A 755 -15.16 -15.95 25.03
CA ARG A 755 -16.26 -16.34 25.91
C ARG A 755 -15.79 -16.45 27.35
N VAL A 756 -16.65 -15.99 28.27
CA VAL A 756 -16.55 -16.37 29.68
C VAL A 756 -17.27 -17.71 29.82
N PRO A 757 -16.61 -18.78 30.34
CA PRO A 757 -17.20 -20.09 30.55
C PRO A 757 -18.50 -20.09 31.36
#